data_AF-A0A399I9S4-F1
#
_entry.id   AF-A0A399I9S4-F1
#
_cell.length_a   1.000
_cell.length_b   1.000
_cell.length_c   1.000
_cell.angle_alpha   90.00
_cell.angle_beta   90.00
_cell.angle_gamma   90.00
#
_symmetry.space_group_name_H-M   'P 1'
#
loop_
_entity.id
_entity.type
_entity.pdbx_description
1 polymer ?
#
loop_
_entity_poly.entity_id
_entity_poly.type
_entity_poly.pdbx_seq_one_letter_code
_entity_poly.pdbx_strand_id
1 'polypeptide(L)'
;MTFMKPLFYLACITTCFLTITFSAFGYDLKSAAEDMDNYFLPAYPVVYGEIIDRLPAEEVSNISAALKGVEIFGYLKSMGDVAQKLDSGDSTGAALDSATMLANMAISKFKDEATKKIFIAGVGVGTLPLTALVTTIDITRKSYEAVNASKTALDLERIYYSIQTDPVLKIKGRKLGEGNPIRIDSTTIEHIWRKVLLDDQWRGLFKNYVTGELGRDWPEPTVWEQWTIGGENLQQAKLLEDRNSLKSHIASLLLEMNKVAQKAEARVILAQQLREIEAVAGKISQAELEKALREYNSALKELPAIETYVNGLTDLIARYSARIAKAPATELVTIRETEILFELDNISSKARIVRLLPSVGRNASKRQTFLTKLKKGYVDLLALRTSAGRAEINTRLVAESKKLEVAGTEFTFVRYICTKGFEDVKGEFDSKVVNGAADAGSAVDKAKTDITQIKEKLSADYSKNWVENEKKYQENLAALIEQQRRLVDQLSRTSDYRQKEALQQAIDRLTAQINALNGRFEAYRQLYQLNVGVDTESCQGAIREIDTFVRENSNRQGIVQAALEDVFSDANAKYWNFYTNHQSPCHKILSEDELERLEAIIRDNPDSYAGLSFEFLKKHFVNEKDAPRSRNILQTVTNMSDALMTYSNSLYAYRMPYYSDWEKWTIPSLQYMESAAPRESIKVVLAAIDAAISRLTSTNRSEFSETFKERYDQMLEQLRIMRIGMERDEKLLSKANGLSSSFGAYNDKALRNNSQIAEDSALITPVLRDFWKAKQSLSVTIAMFTAQSKDTPSRVLNSGPLFKIIEDADVLSHSKRLGLGIEELVKEPFLEMQGKNGLVDIYTTDFSKAISKVQSAPVNEYGLFFQKLYAVADEQGGVGIIMGLLLRSGNTFPAIFQDDPKMAEAATKLYKLFIERQEVARKNQGVIDELKARFDMVLNKVNQLIKPMQGDYDSGYYLGVLGRSSFISDVRLEYKAIGSTRQDVDDAFARLDKLVEDSRSKAPTEAPLSSGTPAQLQAVRDLYGRFTEAYAARDDSQIMSLMGDDWEAGDGTTLSDMQVNLSRVFRKFDELKIDVQNMQINPTPAGFIVNYDITITSRIYKKNLRHQEKSAVSELVSFGSNGSPRIVKTLNGRYWLVE
;
A
#
# COMPACT_ATOMS: atom_id res chain seq x y z
N MET A 1 77.47 13.60 31.70
CA MET A 1 76.09 13.36 32.22
C MET A 1 75.04 13.27 31.10
N THR A 2 75.45 12.95 29.85
CA THR A 2 74.58 13.01 28.65
C THR A 2 74.38 11.64 27.99
N PHE A 3 75.00 10.58 28.52
CA PHE A 3 74.91 9.20 28.00
C PHE A 3 73.93 8.30 28.76
N MET A 4 73.38 8.73 29.91
CA MET A 4 72.46 7.91 30.72
C MET A 4 70.98 7.99 30.30
N LYS A 5 70.55 9.04 29.60
CA LYS A 5 69.14 9.17 29.18
C LYS A 5 68.71 8.14 28.12
N PRO A 6 69.48 7.83 27.05
CA PRO A 6 69.05 6.82 26.09
C PRO A 6 69.08 5.40 26.67
N LEU A 7 70.00 5.12 27.60
CA LEU A 7 70.06 3.83 28.32
C LEU A 7 68.90 3.67 29.31
N PHE A 8 68.43 4.76 29.94
CA PHE A 8 67.24 4.74 30.79
C PHE A 8 65.97 4.52 29.96
N TYR A 9 65.85 5.14 28.78
CA TYR A 9 64.73 4.87 27.87
C TYR A 9 64.78 3.46 27.28
N LEU A 10 65.96 2.95 26.92
CA LEU A 10 66.11 1.57 26.45
C LEU A 10 65.79 0.57 27.56
N ALA A 11 66.22 0.83 28.80
CA ALA A 11 65.89 0.03 29.98
C ALA A 11 64.41 0.13 30.35
N CYS A 12 63.76 1.29 30.24
CA CYS A 12 62.31 1.40 30.41
C CYS A 12 61.55 0.65 29.32
N ILE A 13 62.01 0.70 28.07
CA ILE A 13 61.41 -0.05 26.95
C ILE A 13 61.64 -1.56 27.14
N THR A 14 62.83 -2.00 27.55
CA THR A 14 63.07 -3.43 27.85
C THR A 14 62.34 -3.89 29.10
N THR A 15 62.17 -3.05 30.12
CA THR A 15 61.40 -3.41 31.31
C THR A 15 59.90 -3.48 30.99
N CYS A 16 59.38 -2.57 30.15
CA CYS A 16 58.00 -2.65 29.65
C CYS A 16 57.78 -3.87 28.73
N PHE A 17 58.77 -4.29 27.94
CA PHE A 17 58.68 -5.51 27.13
C PHE A 17 58.90 -6.81 27.95
N LEU A 18 59.67 -6.77 29.04
CA LEU A 18 59.94 -7.92 29.91
C LEU A 18 58.95 -8.09 31.07
N THR A 19 58.11 -7.09 31.39
CA THR A 19 56.93 -7.29 32.25
C THR A 19 55.70 -7.81 31.50
N ILE A 20 55.81 -8.06 30.18
CA ILE A 20 54.86 -8.90 29.43
C ILE A 20 55.30 -10.36 29.60
N THR A 21 55.32 -10.84 30.84
CA THR A 21 55.42 -12.27 31.12
C THR A 21 54.07 -12.91 30.81
N PHE A 22 54.02 -13.70 29.72
CA PHE A 22 53.05 -14.75 29.44
C PHE A 22 51.57 -14.43 29.72
N SER A 23 50.95 -13.64 28.84
CA SER A 23 49.48 -13.67 28.64
C SER A 23 49.09 -14.09 27.21
N ALA A 24 50.03 -14.68 26.45
CA ALA A 24 49.85 -15.06 25.04
C ALA A 24 48.89 -16.25 24.78
N PHE A 25 48.08 -16.65 25.77
CA PHE A 25 46.94 -17.56 25.61
C PHE A 25 45.66 -17.02 26.28
N GLY A 26 45.61 -15.72 26.58
CA GLY A 26 44.40 -15.06 27.02
C GLY A 26 43.55 -14.67 25.82
N TYR A 27 42.34 -15.21 25.74
CA TYR A 27 41.21 -14.56 25.06
C TYR A 27 41.37 -13.03 25.19
N ASP A 28 41.40 -12.30 24.08
CA ASP A 28 41.42 -10.84 24.16
C ASP A 28 40.10 -10.39 24.79
N LEU A 29 40.15 -10.15 26.10
CA LEU A 29 39.03 -9.69 26.91
C LEU A 29 38.41 -8.41 26.34
N LYS A 30 39.19 -7.64 25.57
CA LYS A 30 38.73 -6.45 24.86
C LYS A 30 37.91 -6.81 23.62
N SER A 31 38.41 -7.70 22.76
CA SER A 31 37.65 -8.27 21.63
C SER A 31 36.38 -8.98 22.09
N ALA A 32 36.43 -9.77 23.18
CA ALA A 32 35.23 -10.36 23.76
C ALA A 32 34.27 -9.29 24.31
N ALA A 33 34.76 -8.24 24.96
CA ALA A 33 33.93 -7.12 25.43
C ALA A 33 33.30 -6.31 24.29
N GLU A 34 33.99 -6.17 23.15
CA GLU A 34 33.54 -5.49 21.93
C GLU A 34 32.52 -6.36 21.15
N ASP A 35 32.79 -7.67 20.98
CA ASP A 35 31.81 -8.64 20.46
C ASP A 35 30.58 -8.72 21.36
N MET A 36 30.75 -8.57 22.68
CA MET A 36 29.64 -8.47 23.62
C MET A 36 28.88 -7.16 23.51
N ASP A 37 29.51 -6.02 23.23
CA ASP A 37 28.78 -4.77 22.97
C ASP A 37 27.90 -4.89 21.72
N ASN A 38 28.39 -5.56 20.67
CA ASN A 38 27.61 -5.92 19.49
C ASN A 38 26.52 -6.95 19.81
N TYR A 39 26.84 -7.91 20.69
CA TYR A 39 25.86 -8.87 21.17
C TYR A 39 24.80 -8.19 22.02
N PHE A 40 25.07 -7.09 22.77
CA PHE A 40 24.24 -6.40 23.76
C PHE A 40 23.50 -5.11 23.30
N LEU A 41 23.73 -4.59 22.09
CA LEU A 41 23.05 -3.42 21.49
C LEU A 41 21.82 -3.81 20.60
N PRO A 42 20.85 -2.91 20.35
CA PRO A 42 19.52 -3.06 20.94
C PRO A 42 18.44 -3.72 20.05
N ALA A 43 17.66 -4.60 20.67
CA ALA A 43 16.33 -5.00 20.21
C ALA A 43 15.25 -4.29 21.05
N TYR A 44 15.07 -2.98 20.81
CA TYR A 44 13.84 -2.22 21.12
C TYR A 44 14.01 -0.78 20.60
N PRO A 45 13.28 -0.33 19.56
CA PRO A 45 13.37 1.04 19.06
C PRO A 45 13.04 2.11 20.13
N VAL A 46 13.80 3.21 20.12
CA VAL A 46 13.67 4.34 21.07
C VAL A 46 12.24 4.87 21.12
N VAL A 47 11.58 4.96 19.98
CA VAL A 47 10.20 5.42 19.79
C VAL A 47 9.20 4.68 20.68
N TYR A 48 9.34 3.36 20.85
CA TYR A 48 8.42 2.60 21.71
C TYR A 48 8.58 2.93 23.19
N GLY A 49 9.81 3.24 23.62
CA GLY A 49 10.08 3.69 24.98
C GLY A 49 9.42 5.01 25.32
N GLU A 50 9.49 5.98 24.40
CA GLU A 50 8.83 7.28 24.56
C GLU A 50 7.30 7.16 24.66
N ILE A 51 6.72 6.20 23.95
CA ILE A 51 5.28 5.91 23.99
C ILE A 51 4.90 5.27 25.34
N ILE A 52 5.63 4.24 25.77
CA ILE A 52 5.38 3.53 27.04
C ILE A 52 5.44 4.50 28.22
N ASP A 53 6.35 5.48 28.20
CA ASP A 53 6.52 6.43 29.29
C ASP A 53 5.35 7.39 29.47
N ARG A 54 4.67 7.73 28.37
CA ARG A 54 3.49 8.59 28.35
C ARG A 54 2.23 7.87 28.82
N LEU A 55 2.25 6.53 28.88
CA LEU A 55 1.13 5.74 29.35
C LEU A 55 1.15 5.55 30.88
N PRO A 56 -0.02 5.55 31.56
CA PRO A 56 -0.13 5.16 32.97
C PRO A 56 0.36 3.72 33.18
N ALA A 57 1.03 3.44 34.31
CA ALA A 57 1.60 2.11 34.57
C ALA A 57 0.56 0.98 34.55
N GLU A 58 -0.64 1.27 35.03
CA GLU A 58 -1.79 0.36 35.05
C GLU A 58 -2.26 0.01 33.63
N GLU A 59 -2.16 0.93 32.68
CA GLU A 59 -2.62 0.75 31.30
C GLU A 59 -1.60 0.06 30.40
N VAL A 60 -0.29 0.24 30.66
CA VAL A 60 0.76 -0.50 29.95
C VAL A 60 0.61 -2.01 30.18
N SER A 61 0.07 -2.41 31.34
CA SER A 61 -0.24 -3.80 31.66
C SER A 61 -1.48 -4.34 30.93
N ASN A 62 -2.36 -3.46 30.43
CA ASN A 62 -3.57 -3.79 29.69
C ASN A 62 -3.38 -3.48 28.20
N ILE A 63 -2.82 -4.43 27.47
CA ILE A 63 -2.50 -4.33 26.04
C ILE A 63 -3.71 -3.85 25.22
N SER A 64 -4.94 -4.24 25.57
CA SER A 64 -6.16 -3.80 24.86
C SER A 64 -6.43 -2.29 25.02
N ALA A 65 -6.18 -1.72 26.21
CA ALA A 65 -6.33 -0.28 26.45
C ALA A 65 -5.25 0.52 25.72
N ALA A 66 -3.99 0.06 25.76
CA ALA A 66 -2.88 0.68 25.04
C ALA A 66 -3.11 0.66 23.51
N LEU A 67 -3.59 -0.45 22.95
CA LEU A 67 -3.94 -0.55 21.53
C LEU A 67 -5.14 0.34 21.15
N LYS A 68 -6.13 0.52 22.03
CA LYS A 68 -7.20 1.50 21.83
C LYS A 68 -6.69 2.94 21.82
N GLY A 69 -5.65 3.25 22.61
CA GLY A 69 -4.92 4.51 22.52
C GLY A 69 -4.18 4.70 21.18
N VAL A 70 -3.84 3.60 20.49
CA VAL A 70 -3.18 3.62 19.17
C VAL A 70 -4.19 3.81 18.03
N GLU A 71 -5.42 3.33 18.20
CA GLU A 71 -6.52 3.70 17.30
C GLU A 71 -6.72 5.23 17.25
N ILE A 72 -6.50 5.94 18.37
CA ILE A 72 -6.48 7.41 18.44
C ILE A 72 -5.36 7.99 17.56
N PHE A 73 -4.19 7.37 17.50
CA PHE A 73 -3.14 7.78 16.55
C PHE A 73 -3.54 7.54 15.08
N GLY A 74 -4.36 6.52 14.81
CA GLY A 74 -5.03 6.35 13.52
C GLY A 74 -5.95 7.52 13.16
N TYR A 75 -6.68 8.07 14.14
CA TYR A 75 -7.45 9.30 13.97
C TYR A 75 -6.55 10.54 13.79
N LEU A 76 -5.39 10.59 14.47
CA LEU A 76 -4.40 11.67 14.26
C LEU A 76 -3.80 11.63 12.84
N LYS A 77 -3.65 10.45 12.23
CA LYS A 77 -3.29 10.33 10.81
C LYS A 77 -4.35 10.94 9.89
N SER A 78 -5.64 10.71 10.16
CA SER A 78 -6.72 11.40 9.43
C SER A 78 -6.76 12.92 9.66
N MET A 79 -6.16 13.43 10.76
CA MET A 79 -5.96 14.87 10.93
C MET A 79 -4.85 15.43 10.03
N GLY A 80 -3.88 14.61 9.61
CA GLY A 80 -2.92 14.95 8.56
C GLY A 80 -3.63 15.22 7.22
N ASP A 81 -4.60 14.37 6.86
CA ASP A 81 -5.43 14.56 5.67
C ASP A 81 -6.26 15.86 5.74
N VAL A 82 -6.80 16.19 6.93
CA VAL A 82 -7.48 17.48 7.19
C VAL A 82 -6.51 18.65 7.03
N ALA A 83 -5.28 18.54 7.54
CA ALA A 83 -4.25 19.58 7.40
C ALA A 83 -3.86 19.79 5.93
N GLN A 84 -3.73 18.71 5.15
CA GLN A 84 -3.45 18.76 3.73
C GLN A 84 -4.58 19.43 2.94
N LYS A 85 -5.85 19.18 3.32
CA LYS A 85 -7.04 19.82 2.73
C LYS A 85 -7.16 21.30 3.11
N LEU A 86 -6.75 21.68 4.32
CA LEU A 86 -6.67 23.08 4.72
C LEU A 86 -5.59 23.84 3.92
N ASP A 87 -4.44 23.22 3.68
CA ASP A 87 -3.34 23.81 2.88
C ASP A 87 -3.68 23.91 1.38
N SER A 88 -4.52 23.00 0.85
CA SER A 88 -4.97 23.05 -0.55
C SER A 88 -6.11 24.03 -0.81
N GLY A 89 -6.62 24.71 0.22
CA GLY A 89 -7.75 25.64 0.12
C GLY A 89 -9.12 24.96 0.11
N ASP A 90 -9.20 23.64 0.31
CA ASP A 90 -10.46 22.90 0.44
C ASP A 90 -11.02 23.01 1.87
N SER A 91 -11.47 24.21 2.22
CA SER A 91 -12.02 24.49 3.55
C SER A 91 -13.32 23.74 3.85
N THR A 92 -14.07 23.35 2.81
CA THR A 92 -15.35 22.66 2.94
C THR A 92 -15.12 21.16 3.19
N GLY A 93 -14.24 20.52 2.42
CA GLY A 93 -13.82 19.15 2.68
C GLY A 93 -13.14 19.00 4.04
N ALA A 94 -12.23 19.93 4.38
CA ALA A 94 -11.59 19.95 5.69
C ALA A 94 -12.59 20.12 6.85
N ALA A 95 -13.62 20.97 6.71
CA ALA A 95 -14.64 21.16 7.73
C ALA A 95 -15.58 19.95 7.86
N LEU A 96 -15.97 19.33 6.74
CA LEU A 96 -16.82 18.14 6.75
C LEU A 96 -16.10 16.94 7.37
N ASP A 97 -14.83 16.74 7.01
CA ASP A 97 -14.00 15.67 7.55
C ASP A 97 -13.68 15.92 9.02
N SER A 98 -13.38 17.15 9.41
CA SER A 98 -13.17 17.52 10.82
C SER A 98 -14.43 17.30 11.66
N ALA A 99 -15.61 17.69 11.16
CA ALA A 99 -16.87 17.54 11.87
C ALA A 99 -17.30 16.08 11.96
N THR A 100 -17.12 15.31 10.88
CA THR A 100 -17.41 13.87 10.84
C THR A 100 -16.46 13.10 11.75
N MET A 101 -15.18 13.46 11.76
CA MET A 101 -14.16 12.89 12.65
C MET A 101 -14.42 13.24 14.12
N LEU A 102 -14.69 14.51 14.44
CA LEU A 102 -15.05 14.95 15.81
C LEU A 102 -16.34 14.28 16.29
N ALA A 103 -17.35 14.16 15.42
CA ALA A 103 -18.58 13.46 15.73
C ALA A 103 -18.32 11.97 15.96
N ASN A 104 -17.55 11.30 15.11
CA ASN A 104 -17.19 9.89 15.29
C ASN A 104 -16.35 9.68 16.56
N MET A 105 -15.44 10.59 16.88
CA MET A 105 -14.60 10.55 18.08
C MET A 105 -15.44 10.80 19.36
N ALA A 106 -16.31 11.82 19.34
CA ALA A 106 -17.26 12.17 20.42
C ALA A 106 -18.29 11.05 20.68
N ILE A 107 -18.82 10.44 19.62
CA ILE A 107 -19.87 9.42 19.70
C ILE A 107 -19.29 8.06 20.12
N SER A 108 -18.09 7.69 19.65
CA SER A 108 -17.55 6.34 19.87
C SER A 108 -16.56 6.19 21.03
N LYS A 109 -15.86 7.24 21.50
CA LYS A 109 -14.69 7.08 22.40
C LYS A 109 -14.60 8.01 23.60
N PHE A 110 -15.39 9.09 23.70
CA PHE A 110 -15.38 10.02 24.85
C PHE A 110 -16.27 9.61 26.04
N LYS A 111 -16.89 8.42 26.01
CA LYS A 111 -17.65 7.88 27.15
C LYS A 111 -16.77 7.21 28.22
N ASP A 112 -15.52 6.87 27.88
CA ASP A 112 -14.57 6.22 28.77
C ASP A 112 -13.52 7.22 29.30
N GLU A 113 -13.50 7.42 30.61
CA GLU A 113 -12.64 8.39 31.28
C GLU A 113 -11.15 8.04 31.18
N ALA A 114 -10.80 6.77 30.96
CA ALA A 114 -9.43 6.33 30.69
C ALA A 114 -8.95 6.80 29.31
N THR A 115 -9.74 6.54 28.27
CA THR A 115 -9.49 7.01 26.89
C THR A 115 -9.33 8.53 26.80
N LYS A 116 -10.13 9.29 27.55
CA LYS A 116 -10.04 10.75 27.65
C LYS A 116 -8.73 11.23 28.31
N LYS A 117 -8.26 10.54 29.35
CA LYS A 117 -6.97 10.85 30.00
C LYS A 117 -5.78 10.53 29.10
N ILE A 118 -5.82 9.44 28.33
CA ILE A 118 -4.80 9.07 27.34
C ILE A 118 -4.69 10.16 26.25
N PHE A 119 -5.82 10.67 25.75
CA PHE A 119 -5.83 11.74 24.75
C PHE A 119 -5.21 13.05 25.26
N ILE A 120 -5.48 13.42 26.53
CA ILE A 120 -4.93 14.66 27.10
C ILE A 120 -3.44 14.51 27.46
N ALA A 121 -3.02 13.33 27.94
CA ALA A 121 -1.63 13.08 28.35
C ALA A 121 -0.69 12.74 27.18
N GLY A 122 -1.16 12.02 26.16
CA GLY A 122 -0.32 11.48 25.09
C GLY A 122 0.09 12.49 24.02
N VAL A 123 -0.72 13.52 23.80
CA VAL A 123 -0.56 14.44 22.65
C VAL A 123 0.06 15.79 23.06
N GLY A 124 0.07 16.16 24.35
CA GLY A 124 0.63 17.44 24.82
C GLY A 124 -0.10 18.69 24.29
N VAL A 125 -1.22 18.48 23.60
CA VAL A 125 -2.05 19.53 23.00
C VAL A 125 -2.88 20.15 24.12
N GLY A 126 -2.55 21.38 24.51
CA GLY A 126 -3.40 22.17 25.42
C GLY A 126 -4.82 22.33 24.87
N THR A 127 -5.76 22.86 25.64
CA THR A 127 -7.13 23.12 25.17
C THR A 127 -7.20 24.05 23.94
N LEU A 128 -6.12 24.77 23.63
CA LEU A 128 -6.01 25.77 22.56
C LEU A 128 -6.17 25.22 21.13
N PRO A 129 -5.48 24.16 20.66
CA PRO A 129 -5.67 23.65 19.31
C PRO A 129 -7.04 23.00 19.07
N LEU A 130 -7.63 22.38 20.10
CA LEU A 130 -9.01 21.89 20.07
C LEU A 130 -10.00 23.07 19.92
N THR A 131 -9.74 24.16 20.67
CA THR A 131 -10.52 25.40 20.55
C THR A 131 -10.34 26.05 19.18
N ALA A 132 -9.13 26.01 18.60
CA ALA A 132 -8.85 26.54 17.26
C ALA A 132 -9.55 25.74 16.15
N LEU A 133 -9.64 24.41 16.28
CA LEU A 133 -10.37 23.54 15.36
C LEU A 133 -11.89 23.82 15.41
N VAL A 134 -12.47 23.93 16.62
CA VAL A 134 -13.88 24.33 16.82
C VAL A 134 -14.15 25.73 16.28
N THR A 135 -13.22 26.67 16.50
CA THR A 135 -13.32 28.05 16.00
C THR A 135 -13.23 28.08 14.46
N THR A 136 -12.44 27.21 13.86
CA THR A 136 -12.31 27.10 12.40
C THR A 136 -13.61 26.61 11.76
N ILE A 137 -14.30 25.66 12.39
CA ILE A 137 -15.63 25.19 11.97
C ILE A 137 -16.67 26.32 12.06
N ASP A 138 -16.65 27.11 13.15
CA ASP A 138 -17.57 28.25 13.33
C ASP A 138 -17.31 29.39 12.33
N ILE A 139 -16.04 29.59 11.93
CA ILE A 139 -15.66 30.54 10.86
C ILE A 139 -16.16 30.09 9.50
N THR A 140 -15.99 28.81 9.13
CA THR A 140 -16.46 28.30 7.84
C THR A 140 -17.98 28.39 7.73
N ARG A 141 -18.70 28.15 8.83
CA ARG A 141 -20.16 28.35 8.90
C ARG A 141 -20.55 29.82 8.70
N LYS A 142 -19.92 30.75 9.41
CA LYS A 142 -20.17 32.20 9.30
C LYS A 142 -19.75 32.77 7.94
N SER A 143 -18.72 32.22 7.32
CA SER A 143 -18.29 32.60 5.96
C SER A 143 -19.30 32.16 4.91
N TYR A 144 -19.94 31.00 5.08
CA TYR A 144 -21.03 30.55 4.20
C TYR A 144 -22.31 31.38 4.36
N GLU A 145 -22.63 31.79 5.59
CA GLU A 145 -23.73 32.74 5.87
C GLU A 145 -23.47 34.11 5.21
N ALA A 146 -22.20 34.56 5.18
CA ALA A 146 -21.79 35.81 4.55
C ALA A 146 -21.69 35.74 3.01
N VAL A 147 -21.34 34.60 2.42
CA VAL A 147 -21.30 34.43 0.94
C VAL A 147 -22.71 34.41 0.33
N ASN A 148 -23.74 34.05 1.11
CA ASN A 148 -25.14 34.26 0.70
C ASN A 148 -25.58 35.73 0.79
N ALA A 149 -24.74 36.64 1.33
CA ALA A 149 -25.03 38.05 1.53
C ALA A 149 -24.21 38.97 0.59
N SER A 150 -24.57 38.98 -0.70
CA SER A 150 -24.41 40.10 -1.64
C SER A 150 -22.99 40.64 -1.98
N LYS A 151 -22.96 41.52 -2.99
CA LYS A 151 -21.81 42.21 -3.60
C LYS A 151 -20.78 42.78 -2.61
N THR A 152 -21.19 43.18 -1.41
CA THR A 152 -20.33 43.75 -0.36
C THR A 152 -19.27 42.75 0.14
N ALA A 153 -19.57 41.45 0.19
CA ALA A 153 -18.62 40.42 0.62
C ALA A 153 -17.45 40.23 -0.36
N LEU A 154 -17.74 40.29 -1.68
CA LEU A 154 -16.71 40.22 -2.73
C LEU A 154 -15.83 41.48 -2.76
N ASP A 155 -16.42 42.65 -2.50
CA ASP A 155 -15.66 43.90 -2.40
C ASP A 155 -14.77 43.92 -1.14
N LEU A 156 -15.24 43.36 -0.01
CA LEU A 156 -14.43 43.15 1.19
C LEU A 156 -13.26 42.18 0.97
N GLU A 157 -13.46 41.10 0.20
CA GLU A 157 -12.39 40.15 -0.14
C GLU A 157 -11.30 40.82 -1.01
N ARG A 158 -11.71 41.67 -1.96
CA ARG A 158 -10.77 42.45 -2.78
C ARG A 158 -9.99 43.48 -1.95
N ILE A 159 -10.66 44.16 -1.01
CA ILE A 159 -9.99 45.02 -0.01
C ILE A 159 -9.00 44.20 0.80
N TYR A 160 -9.40 43.00 1.25
CA TYR A 160 -8.55 42.12 2.05
C TYR A 160 -7.26 41.74 1.32
N TYR A 161 -7.39 41.26 0.07
CA TYR A 161 -6.24 40.88 -0.75
C TYR A 161 -5.31 42.08 -1.03
N SER A 162 -5.88 43.25 -1.32
CA SER A 162 -5.10 44.46 -1.61
C SER A 162 -4.31 44.97 -0.39
N ILE A 163 -4.80 44.73 0.83
CA ILE A 163 -4.11 45.08 2.09
C ILE A 163 -3.08 44.02 2.46
N GLN A 164 -3.40 42.73 2.30
CA GLN A 164 -2.47 41.64 2.61
C GLN A 164 -1.27 41.62 1.67
N THR A 165 -1.42 42.04 0.42
CA THR A 165 -0.32 42.09 -0.55
C THR A 165 0.51 43.38 -0.45
N ASP A 166 0.03 44.40 0.27
CA ASP A 166 0.73 45.68 0.42
C ASP A 166 1.97 45.54 1.35
N PRO A 167 3.19 45.74 0.83
CA PRO A 167 4.41 45.59 1.61
C PRO A 167 4.58 46.65 2.72
N VAL A 168 3.89 47.79 2.64
CA VAL A 168 3.93 48.87 3.66
C VAL A 168 3.14 48.48 4.91
N LEU A 169 2.13 47.62 4.75
CA LEU A 169 1.22 47.22 5.82
C LEU A 169 1.73 45.99 6.62
N LYS A 170 2.76 45.29 6.12
CA LYS A 170 3.35 44.08 6.73
C LYS A 170 4.39 44.41 7.80
N ILE A 171 4.38 43.68 8.92
CA ILE A 171 5.43 43.72 9.95
C ILE A 171 6.54 42.72 9.56
N LYS A 172 7.71 43.22 9.13
CA LYS A 172 8.87 42.38 8.79
C LYS A 172 9.50 41.77 10.05
N GLY A 173 9.82 40.48 10.01
CA GLY A 173 10.56 39.77 11.08
C GLY A 173 9.72 39.23 12.24
N ARG A 174 8.39 39.29 12.16
CA ARG A 174 7.47 38.76 13.18
C ARG A 174 7.35 37.24 13.07
N LYS A 175 7.33 36.51 14.20
CA LYS A 175 7.01 35.07 14.24
C LYS A 175 5.51 34.85 14.06
N LEU A 176 5.14 33.78 13.37
CA LEU A 176 3.73 33.41 13.17
C LEU A 176 3.06 33.18 14.53
N GLY A 177 1.86 33.75 14.72
CA GLY A 177 1.10 33.64 15.98
C GLY A 177 1.41 34.68 17.06
N GLU A 178 2.41 35.54 16.87
CA GLU A 178 2.74 36.62 17.82
C GLU A 178 2.20 37.97 17.32
N GLY A 179 1.30 38.62 18.07
CA GLY A 179 0.82 39.99 17.79
C GLY A 179 -0.11 40.16 16.57
N ASN A 180 -0.32 41.41 16.14
CA ASN A 180 -1.17 41.76 14.99
C ASN A 180 -0.38 41.66 13.66
N PRO A 181 -0.84 40.88 12.65
CA PRO A 181 -0.13 40.72 11.37
C PRO A 181 -0.03 41.99 10.52
N ILE A 182 -1.04 42.86 10.59
CA ILE A 182 -1.15 44.13 9.87
C ILE A 182 -0.89 45.28 10.83
N ARG A 183 0.00 46.19 10.45
CA ARG A 183 0.39 47.32 11.30
C ARG A 183 -0.73 48.37 11.36
N ILE A 184 -1.20 48.73 12.56
CA ILE A 184 -2.18 49.80 12.77
C ILE A 184 -1.49 50.96 13.49
N ASP A 185 -0.95 51.91 12.73
CA ASP A 185 -0.45 53.18 13.25
C ASP A 185 -0.82 54.33 12.31
N SER A 186 -0.51 55.57 12.72
CA SER A 186 -0.86 56.75 11.92
C SER A 186 -0.26 56.73 10.52
N THR A 187 0.87 56.05 10.32
CA THR A 187 1.56 55.96 9.04
C THR A 187 0.82 55.02 8.09
N THR A 188 0.39 53.85 8.58
CA THR A 188 -0.40 52.92 7.76
C THR A 188 -1.82 53.43 7.47
N ILE A 189 -2.43 54.15 8.42
CA ILE A 189 -3.72 54.83 8.21
C ILE A 189 -3.57 55.94 7.15
N GLU A 190 -2.50 56.74 7.20
CA GLU A 190 -2.23 57.77 6.18
C GLU A 190 -1.95 57.16 4.81
N HIS A 191 -1.27 56.01 4.75
CA HIS A 191 -0.97 55.30 3.52
C HIS A 191 -2.25 54.83 2.80
N ILE A 192 -3.17 54.18 3.53
CA ILE A 192 -4.46 53.77 2.95
C ILE A 192 -5.33 54.99 2.62
N TRP A 193 -5.30 56.04 3.45
CA TRP A 193 -5.99 57.28 3.15
C TRP A 193 -5.58 57.87 1.80
N ARG A 194 -4.28 57.87 1.49
CA ARG A 194 -3.78 58.32 0.18
C ARG A 194 -4.26 57.43 -0.96
N LYS A 195 -4.39 56.12 -0.75
CA LYS A 195 -4.98 55.20 -1.75
C LYS A 195 -6.46 55.50 -1.97
N VAL A 196 -7.24 55.67 -0.91
CA VAL A 196 -8.66 56.07 -1.02
C VAL A 196 -8.83 57.41 -1.74
N LEU A 197 -7.90 58.34 -1.54
CA LEU A 197 -7.93 59.65 -2.20
C LEU A 197 -7.52 59.58 -3.67
N LEU A 198 -6.52 58.78 -4.04
CA LEU A 198 -5.85 58.84 -5.35
C LEU A 198 -6.17 57.67 -6.29
N ASP A 199 -6.67 56.55 -5.77
CA ASP A 199 -6.96 55.34 -6.54
C ASP A 199 -8.48 55.10 -6.54
N ASP A 200 -9.10 55.25 -7.71
CA ASP A 200 -10.55 55.18 -7.89
C ASP A 200 -11.12 53.79 -7.57
N GLN A 201 -10.34 52.73 -7.81
CA GLN A 201 -10.75 51.37 -7.47
C GLN A 201 -10.77 51.20 -5.95
N TRP A 202 -9.72 51.67 -5.25
CA TRP A 202 -9.68 51.69 -3.79
C TRP A 202 -10.76 52.57 -3.18
N ARG A 203 -11.03 53.73 -3.79
CA ARG A 203 -12.11 54.63 -3.38
C ARG A 203 -13.46 53.96 -3.50
N GLY A 204 -13.75 53.29 -4.62
CA GLY A 204 -15.00 52.57 -4.85
C GLY A 204 -15.20 51.42 -3.87
N LEU A 205 -14.16 50.61 -3.64
CA LEU A 205 -14.19 49.53 -2.68
C LEU A 205 -14.41 50.03 -1.25
N PHE A 206 -13.63 51.04 -0.82
CA PHE A 206 -13.76 51.59 0.52
C PHE A 206 -15.09 52.32 0.74
N LYS A 207 -15.63 52.98 -0.30
CA LYS A 207 -16.98 53.55 -0.27
C LYS A 207 -18.02 52.47 0.01
N ASN A 208 -17.97 51.35 -0.71
CA ASN A 208 -18.92 50.25 -0.51
C ASN A 208 -18.84 49.66 0.91
N TYR A 209 -17.64 49.60 1.50
CA TYR A 209 -17.47 49.24 2.91
C TYR A 209 -18.13 50.24 3.87
N VAL A 210 -17.87 51.54 3.68
CA VAL A 210 -18.41 52.59 4.56
C VAL A 210 -19.93 52.67 4.47
N THR A 211 -20.51 52.60 3.25
CA THR A 211 -21.95 52.69 3.06
C THR A 211 -22.67 51.38 3.35
N GLY A 212 -22.06 50.24 3.01
CA GLY A 212 -22.68 48.92 3.10
C GLY A 212 -22.54 48.27 4.47
N GLU A 213 -21.32 48.21 5.02
CA GLU A 213 -21.03 47.52 6.29
C GLU A 213 -21.15 48.45 7.50
N LEU A 214 -20.67 49.69 7.38
CA LEU A 214 -20.75 50.66 8.48
C LEU A 214 -22.07 51.43 8.50
N GLY A 215 -22.85 51.39 7.41
CA GLY A 215 -24.11 52.12 7.27
C GLY A 215 -23.94 53.64 7.39
N ARG A 216 -22.79 54.18 6.97
CA ARG A 216 -22.47 55.61 7.06
C ARG A 216 -22.55 56.28 5.69
N ASP A 217 -22.92 57.55 5.69
CA ASP A 217 -22.95 58.35 4.46
C ASP A 217 -21.54 58.56 3.90
N TRP A 218 -21.43 58.55 2.58
CA TRP A 218 -20.19 58.84 1.87
C TRP A 218 -20.23 60.28 1.35
N PRO A 219 -19.17 61.09 1.54
CA PRO A 219 -19.14 62.47 1.08
C PRO A 219 -19.13 62.53 -0.45
N GLU A 220 -20.28 62.84 -1.05
CA GLU A 220 -20.43 63.06 -2.49
C GLU A 220 -20.76 64.52 -2.77
N PRO A 221 -20.19 65.11 -3.84
CA PRO A 221 -20.63 66.42 -4.28
C PRO A 221 -22.07 66.36 -4.74
N THR A 222 -22.88 67.31 -4.29
CA THR A 222 -24.27 67.43 -4.72
C THR A 222 -24.35 67.71 -6.23
N VAL A 223 -25.48 67.36 -6.85
CA VAL A 223 -25.74 67.58 -8.28
C VAL A 223 -25.50 69.04 -8.68
N TRP A 224 -25.77 69.99 -7.78
CA TRP A 224 -25.53 71.42 -8.02
C TRP A 224 -24.05 71.82 -7.96
N GLU A 225 -23.26 71.22 -7.06
CA GLU A 225 -21.82 71.51 -6.96
C GLU A 225 -21.06 70.94 -8.18
N GLN A 226 -21.45 69.76 -8.68
CA GLN A 226 -20.84 69.11 -9.87
C GLN A 226 -20.97 69.93 -11.16
N TRP A 227 -21.94 70.85 -11.25
CA TRP A 227 -22.15 71.71 -12.42
C TRP A 227 -21.25 72.97 -12.44
N THR A 228 -20.63 73.32 -11.32
CA THR A 228 -19.92 74.61 -11.17
C THR A 228 -18.39 74.49 -11.14
N ILE A 229 -17.84 73.30 -10.87
CA ILE A 229 -16.40 73.00 -10.80
C ILE A 229 -16.17 71.62 -11.44
N GLY A 230 -15.07 71.43 -12.19
CA GLY A 230 -14.75 70.14 -12.83
C GLY A 230 -14.75 68.96 -11.85
N GLY A 231 -15.45 67.88 -12.21
CA GLY A 231 -15.95 66.86 -11.28
C GLY A 231 -14.93 66.10 -10.43
N GLU A 232 -13.70 65.86 -10.92
CA GLU A 232 -12.68 65.10 -10.16
C GLU A 232 -12.08 65.92 -9.00
N ASN A 233 -11.81 67.20 -9.21
CA ASN A 233 -11.23 68.07 -8.18
C ASN A 233 -12.19 68.34 -7.03
N LEU A 234 -13.49 68.39 -7.34
CA LEU A 234 -14.55 68.62 -6.35
C LEU A 234 -14.80 67.38 -5.47
N GLN A 235 -14.72 66.17 -6.03
CA GLN A 235 -14.84 64.93 -5.27
C GLN A 235 -13.68 64.74 -4.29
N GLN A 236 -12.45 65.05 -4.72
CA GLN A 236 -11.29 65.02 -3.82
C GLN A 236 -11.37 66.08 -2.71
N ALA A 237 -11.90 67.27 -3.01
CA ALA A 237 -12.12 68.31 -2.01
C ALA A 237 -13.10 67.87 -0.90
N LYS A 238 -14.23 67.25 -1.28
CA LYS A 238 -15.21 66.70 -0.31
C LYS A 238 -14.62 65.57 0.56
N LEU A 239 -13.81 64.70 -0.03
CA LEU A 239 -13.10 63.67 0.73
C LEU A 239 -12.10 64.30 1.71
N LEU A 240 -11.42 65.37 1.33
CA LEU A 240 -10.49 66.09 2.21
C LEU A 240 -11.19 66.81 3.38
N GLU A 241 -12.42 67.31 3.18
CA GLU A 241 -13.26 67.86 4.25
C GLU A 241 -13.57 66.80 5.32
N ASP A 242 -13.88 65.57 4.91
CA ASP A 242 -14.22 64.44 5.79
C ASP A 242 -13.03 63.53 6.17
N ARG A 243 -11.80 64.00 5.92
CA ARG A 243 -10.56 63.23 6.09
C ARG A 243 -10.43 62.52 7.44
N ASN A 244 -10.77 63.20 8.53
CA ASN A 244 -10.60 62.64 9.88
C ASN A 244 -11.59 61.50 10.15
N SER A 245 -12.83 61.61 9.65
CA SER A 245 -13.85 60.58 9.77
C SER A 245 -13.46 59.33 8.96
N LEU A 246 -13.07 59.53 7.69
CA LEU A 246 -12.67 58.43 6.80
C LEU A 246 -11.41 57.72 7.29
N LYS A 247 -10.44 58.42 7.87
CA LYS A 247 -9.27 57.81 8.53
C LYS A 247 -9.65 56.96 9.75
N SER A 248 -10.65 57.37 10.52
CA SER A 248 -11.17 56.55 11.62
C SER A 248 -11.78 55.25 11.09
N HIS A 249 -12.51 55.30 9.97
CA HIS A 249 -13.06 54.11 9.32
C HIS A 249 -11.97 53.18 8.75
N ILE A 250 -10.87 53.74 8.22
CA ILE A 250 -9.69 52.97 7.80
C ILE A 250 -9.06 52.22 8.99
N ALA A 251 -8.95 52.87 10.15
CA ALA A 251 -8.41 52.24 11.36
C ALA A 251 -9.29 51.05 11.81
N SER A 252 -10.62 51.21 11.77
CA SER A 252 -11.57 50.13 12.06
C SER A 252 -11.44 48.97 11.08
N LEU A 253 -11.33 49.25 9.78
CA LEU A 253 -11.12 48.23 8.74
C LEU A 253 -9.84 47.42 8.99
N LEU A 254 -8.72 48.08 9.29
CA LEU A 254 -7.45 47.41 9.58
C LEU A 254 -7.50 46.54 10.85
N LEU A 255 -8.33 46.92 11.83
CA LEU A 255 -8.53 46.15 13.05
C LEU A 255 -9.32 44.88 12.81
N GLU A 256 -10.38 44.94 12.00
CA GLU A 256 -11.13 43.75 11.60
C GLU A 256 -10.28 42.81 10.73
N MET A 257 -9.49 43.36 9.82
CA MET A 257 -8.58 42.57 9.00
C MET A 257 -7.49 41.86 9.81
N ASN A 258 -7.01 42.47 10.89
CA ASN A 258 -6.07 41.81 11.81
C ASN A 258 -6.68 40.58 12.47
N LYS A 259 -7.96 40.62 12.86
CA LYS A 259 -8.66 39.45 13.43
C LYS A 259 -8.74 38.30 12.42
N VAL A 260 -8.96 38.62 11.14
CA VAL A 260 -9.00 37.62 10.06
C VAL A 260 -7.60 37.04 9.80
N ALA A 261 -6.58 37.89 9.72
CA ALA A 261 -5.20 37.46 9.50
C ALA A 261 -4.66 36.58 10.65
N GLN A 262 -4.96 36.91 11.91
CA GLN A 262 -4.59 36.09 13.08
C GLN A 262 -5.23 34.70 13.04
N LYS A 263 -6.49 34.62 12.59
CA LYS A 263 -7.19 33.34 12.40
C LYS A 263 -6.57 32.51 11.29
N ALA A 264 -6.11 33.14 10.20
CA ALA A 264 -5.40 32.45 9.12
C ALA A 264 -4.04 31.91 9.59
N GLU A 265 -3.30 32.65 10.41
CA GLU A 265 -2.03 32.17 10.99
C GLU A 265 -2.21 31.00 11.95
N ALA A 266 -3.26 31.03 12.77
CA ALA A 266 -3.60 29.91 13.65
C ALA A 266 -3.86 28.62 12.87
N ARG A 267 -4.42 28.69 11.65
CA ARG A 267 -4.61 27.53 10.76
C ARG A 267 -3.27 26.95 10.29
N VAL A 268 -2.32 27.81 9.91
CA VAL A 268 -0.98 27.39 9.46
C VAL A 268 -0.20 26.73 10.60
N ILE A 269 -0.25 27.30 11.81
CA ILE A 269 0.41 26.73 12.99
C ILE A 269 -0.20 25.36 13.33
N LEU A 270 -1.52 25.23 13.28
CA LEU A 270 -2.21 23.97 13.50
C LEU A 270 -1.82 22.91 12.46
N ALA A 271 -1.78 23.28 11.18
CA ALA A 271 -1.37 22.38 10.10
C ALA A 271 0.08 21.89 10.27
N GLN A 272 0.98 22.76 10.76
CA GLN A 272 2.36 22.39 11.07
C GLN A 272 2.45 21.38 12.22
N GLN A 273 1.72 21.60 13.32
CA GLN A 273 1.69 20.67 14.46
C GLN A 273 1.10 19.30 14.09
N LEU A 274 0.08 19.27 13.23
CA LEU A 274 -0.55 18.02 12.79
C LEU A 274 0.38 17.18 11.92
N ARG A 275 1.23 17.79 11.08
CA ARG A 275 2.25 17.09 10.29
C ARG A 275 3.35 16.46 11.14
N GLU A 276 3.77 17.12 12.22
CA GLU A 276 4.74 16.56 13.16
C GLU A 276 4.20 15.29 13.84
N ILE A 277 2.91 15.29 14.18
CA ILE A 277 2.22 14.13 14.76
C ILE A 277 2.09 12.99 13.75
N GLU A 278 1.72 13.29 12.50
CA GLU A 278 1.62 12.30 11.42
C GLU A 278 2.97 11.61 11.14
N ALA A 279 4.06 12.37 11.11
CA ALA A 279 5.41 11.86 10.87
C ALA A 279 5.89 10.87 11.95
N VAL A 280 5.36 10.97 13.17
CA VAL A 280 5.63 10.02 14.26
C VAL A 280 4.69 8.81 14.14
N ALA A 281 3.40 9.03 13.84
CA ALA A 281 2.40 7.96 13.71
C ALA A 281 2.68 7.03 12.50
N GLY A 282 3.22 7.55 11.41
CA GLY A 282 3.54 6.77 10.20
C GLY A 282 4.69 5.78 10.35
N LYS A 283 5.47 5.85 11.44
CA LYS A 283 6.65 5.00 11.68
C LYS A 283 6.35 3.72 12.47
N ILE A 284 5.09 3.48 12.84
CA ILE A 284 4.73 2.41 13.79
C ILE A 284 3.56 1.60 13.25
N SER A 285 3.77 0.31 12.94
CA SER A 285 2.65 -0.58 12.69
C SER A 285 2.01 -1.06 13.99
N GLN A 286 0.68 -1.25 13.98
CA GLN A 286 -0.07 -1.75 15.14
C GLN A 286 0.44 -3.13 15.59
N ALA A 287 0.80 -4.00 14.66
CA ALA A 287 1.31 -5.34 14.94
C ALA A 287 2.68 -5.31 15.64
N GLU A 288 3.58 -4.42 15.21
CA GLU A 288 4.89 -4.26 15.84
C GLU A 288 4.78 -3.68 17.24
N LEU A 289 3.90 -2.70 17.45
CA LEU A 289 3.65 -2.15 18.77
C LEU A 289 3.01 -3.17 19.72
N GLU A 290 2.06 -3.97 19.25
CA GLU A 290 1.46 -5.04 20.04
C GLU A 290 2.50 -6.08 20.46
N LYS A 291 3.36 -6.50 19.52
CA LYS A 291 4.49 -7.38 19.81
C LYS A 291 5.43 -6.76 20.85
N ALA A 292 5.78 -5.49 20.66
CA ALA A 292 6.65 -4.75 21.57
C ALA A 292 6.06 -4.65 22.99
N LEU A 293 4.75 -4.38 23.13
CA LEU A 293 4.07 -4.32 24.43
C LEU A 293 3.98 -5.69 25.12
N ARG A 294 3.75 -6.77 24.36
CA ARG A 294 3.80 -8.15 24.89
C ARG A 294 5.19 -8.47 25.46
N GLU A 295 6.22 -8.20 24.68
CA GLU A 295 7.62 -8.43 25.06
C GLU A 295 8.03 -7.59 26.28
N TYR A 296 7.66 -6.32 26.31
CA TYR A 296 7.88 -5.43 27.45
C TYR A 296 7.21 -5.94 28.72
N ASN A 297 5.94 -6.34 28.65
CA ASN A 297 5.21 -6.89 29.80
C ASN A 297 5.81 -8.21 30.28
N SER A 298 6.28 -9.06 29.37
CA SER A 298 7.02 -10.27 29.73
C SER A 298 8.31 -9.95 30.50
N ALA A 299 9.06 -8.94 30.04
CA ALA A 299 10.29 -8.52 30.72
C ALA A 299 10.02 -7.88 32.08
N LEU A 300 8.94 -7.13 32.25
CA LEU A 300 8.53 -6.58 33.54
C LEU A 300 8.22 -7.68 34.58
N LYS A 301 7.61 -8.79 34.17
CA LYS A 301 7.30 -9.93 35.07
C LYS A 301 8.56 -10.61 35.58
N GLU A 302 9.59 -10.72 34.74
CA GLU A 302 10.87 -11.35 35.06
C GLU A 302 11.84 -10.42 35.82
N LEU A 303 11.56 -9.11 35.82
CA LEU A 303 12.44 -8.07 36.36
C LEU A 303 12.84 -8.29 37.83
N PRO A 304 11.93 -8.67 38.76
CA PRO A 304 12.30 -8.96 40.15
C PRO A 304 13.26 -10.15 40.29
N ALA A 305 13.07 -11.19 39.48
CA ALA A 305 13.95 -12.36 39.47
C ALA A 305 15.33 -12.02 38.88
N ILE A 306 15.37 -11.18 37.84
CA ILE A 306 16.63 -10.67 37.26
C ILE A 306 17.35 -9.78 38.26
N GLU A 307 16.65 -8.89 38.96
CA GLU A 307 17.23 -8.02 39.97
C GLU A 307 17.90 -8.82 41.10
N THR A 308 17.21 -9.85 41.60
CA THR A 308 17.75 -10.77 42.61
C THR A 308 19.00 -11.48 42.11
N TYR A 309 18.97 -12.01 40.87
CA TYR A 309 20.11 -12.70 40.26
C TYR A 309 21.31 -11.77 40.07
N VAL A 310 21.09 -10.59 39.50
CA VAL A 310 22.13 -9.60 39.21
C VAL A 310 22.80 -9.09 40.48
N ASN A 311 22.05 -8.94 41.58
CA ASN A 311 22.61 -8.55 42.86
C ASN A 311 23.42 -9.69 43.53
N GLY A 312 23.04 -10.95 43.31
CA GLY A 312 23.77 -12.13 43.81
C GLY A 312 24.96 -12.57 42.94
N LEU A 313 25.14 -11.98 41.76
CA LEU A 313 26.12 -12.41 40.76
C LEU A 313 27.57 -12.31 41.27
N THR A 314 27.88 -11.26 42.03
CA THR A 314 29.24 -11.05 42.58
C THR A 314 29.59 -12.16 43.59
N ASP A 315 28.66 -12.51 44.47
CA ASP A 315 28.86 -13.59 45.44
C ASP A 315 28.95 -14.96 44.76
N LEU A 316 28.16 -15.18 43.70
CA LEU A 316 28.23 -16.40 42.88
C LEU A 316 29.63 -16.57 42.27
N ILE A 317 30.16 -15.52 41.66
CA ILE A 317 31.51 -15.50 41.07
C ILE A 317 32.58 -15.77 42.14
N ALA A 318 32.47 -15.14 43.31
CA ALA A 318 33.39 -15.37 44.42
C ALA A 318 33.36 -16.84 44.91
N ARG A 319 32.18 -17.46 44.98
CA ARG A 319 32.04 -18.90 45.30
C ARG A 319 32.72 -19.79 44.27
N TYR A 320 32.52 -19.53 42.98
CA TYR A 320 33.21 -20.27 41.92
C TYR A 320 34.72 -20.12 42.02
N SER A 321 35.22 -18.90 42.19
CA SER A 321 36.66 -18.64 42.36
C SER A 321 37.26 -19.42 43.54
N ALA A 322 36.63 -19.38 44.70
CA ALA A 322 37.09 -20.09 45.90
C ALA A 322 37.06 -21.62 45.74
N ARG A 323 36.05 -22.15 45.03
CA ARG A 323 35.89 -23.58 44.77
C ARG A 323 36.90 -24.08 43.74
N ILE A 324 37.12 -23.34 42.65
CA ILE A 324 38.18 -23.61 41.64
C ILE A 324 39.56 -23.69 42.30
N ALA A 325 39.87 -22.78 43.23
CA ALA A 325 41.18 -22.77 43.88
C ALA A 325 41.50 -24.09 44.62
N LYS A 326 40.48 -24.78 45.15
CA LYS A 326 40.62 -25.97 46.01
C LYS A 326 40.20 -27.28 45.35
N ALA A 327 39.47 -27.22 44.24
CA ALA A 327 38.89 -28.39 43.60
C ALA A 327 39.98 -29.33 43.04
N PRO A 328 39.82 -30.67 43.22
CA PRO A 328 40.61 -31.65 42.50
C PRO A 328 40.31 -31.55 41.00
N ALA A 329 41.19 -32.10 40.17
CA ALA A 329 41.11 -31.83 38.74
C ALA A 329 39.85 -32.39 38.07
N THR A 330 39.30 -33.48 38.60
CA THR A 330 38.03 -34.05 38.15
C THR A 330 36.84 -33.13 38.42
N GLU A 331 36.79 -32.48 39.59
CA GLU A 331 35.75 -31.49 39.93
C GLU A 331 35.91 -30.19 39.13
N LEU A 332 37.15 -29.78 38.83
CA LEU A 332 37.42 -28.61 38.00
C LEU A 332 36.83 -28.71 36.59
N VAL A 333 36.85 -29.91 35.98
CA VAL A 333 36.23 -30.15 34.68
C VAL A 333 34.72 -29.91 34.74
N THR A 334 34.04 -30.46 35.76
CA THR A 334 32.60 -30.26 35.97
C THR A 334 32.25 -28.79 36.21
N ILE A 335 33.00 -28.11 37.07
CA ILE A 335 32.81 -26.68 37.33
C ILE A 335 32.95 -25.87 36.04
N ARG A 336 33.96 -26.18 35.21
CA ARG A 336 34.27 -25.43 33.99
C ARG A 336 33.29 -25.70 32.84
N GLU A 337 33.05 -26.97 32.53
CA GLU A 337 32.32 -27.39 31.32
C GLU A 337 30.82 -27.55 31.55
N THR A 338 30.35 -27.55 32.80
CA THR A 338 28.93 -27.66 33.09
C THR A 338 28.43 -26.44 33.85
N GLU A 339 29.00 -26.16 35.02
CA GLU A 339 28.42 -25.15 35.92
C GLU A 339 28.64 -23.71 35.41
N ILE A 340 29.87 -23.33 35.06
CA ILE A 340 30.15 -21.97 34.58
C ILE A 340 29.52 -21.72 33.21
N LEU A 341 29.53 -22.72 32.31
CA LEU A 341 28.85 -22.58 31.01
C LEU A 341 27.35 -22.37 31.17
N PHE A 342 26.70 -23.13 32.05
CA PHE A 342 25.29 -22.93 32.37
C PHE A 342 25.02 -21.51 32.92
N GLU A 343 25.90 -20.99 33.77
CA GLU A 343 25.77 -19.61 34.27
C GLU A 343 26.01 -18.54 33.21
N LEU A 344 26.96 -18.75 32.29
CA LEU A 344 27.16 -17.85 31.14
C LEU A 344 25.92 -17.81 30.22
N ASP A 345 25.25 -18.94 30.03
CA ASP A 345 23.98 -19.04 29.31
C ASP A 345 22.84 -18.35 30.07
N ASN A 346 22.76 -18.52 31.40
CA ASN A 346 21.79 -17.83 32.23
C ASN A 346 21.96 -16.30 32.17
N ILE A 347 23.19 -15.79 32.24
CA ILE A 347 23.47 -14.35 32.08
C ILE A 347 22.99 -13.88 30.70
N SER A 348 23.31 -14.62 29.65
CA SER A 348 22.94 -14.29 28.28
C SER A 348 21.42 -14.24 28.09
N SER A 349 20.70 -15.22 28.63
CA SER A 349 19.25 -15.29 28.60
C SER A 349 18.60 -14.12 29.34
N LYS A 350 19.04 -13.82 30.57
CA LYS A 350 18.52 -12.69 31.35
C LYS A 350 18.82 -11.35 30.69
N ALA A 351 19.99 -11.20 30.08
CA ALA A 351 20.34 -9.99 29.35
C ALA A 351 19.45 -9.77 28.12
N ARG A 352 19.02 -10.84 27.41
CA ARG A 352 18.02 -10.74 26.34
C ARG A 352 16.69 -10.21 26.87
N ILE A 353 16.23 -10.69 28.02
CA ILE A 353 14.99 -10.21 28.66
C ILE A 353 15.11 -8.73 29.05
N VAL A 354 16.23 -8.32 29.65
CA VAL A 354 16.49 -6.91 30.02
C VAL A 354 16.48 -5.98 28.80
N ARG A 355 16.83 -6.47 27.60
CA ARG A 355 16.80 -5.66 26.38
C ARG A 355 15.41 -5.36 25.84
N LEU A 356 14.41 -6.17 26.21
CA LEU A 356 13.01 -5.88 25.88
C LEU A 356 12.48 -4.68 26.67
N LEU A 357 13.26 -4.16 27.63
CA LEU A 357 13.03 -2.86 28.24
C LEU A 357 13.53 -1.75 27.30
N PRO A 358 12.80 -0.63 27.17
CA PRO A 358 13.22 0.47 26.32
C PRO A 358 14.51 1.13 26.84
N SER A 359 15.30 1.68 25.91
CA SER A 359 16.55 2.40 26.22
C SER A 359 16.32 3.81 26.75
N VAL A 360 15.09 4.31 26.61
CA VAL A 360 14.61 5.57 27.15
C VAL A 360 13.40 5.30 28.04
N GLY A 361 13.22 6.15 29.05
CA GLY A 361 12.05 6.13 29.93
C GLY A 361 12.22 5.51 31.32
N ARG A 362 11.11 5.20 32.01
CA ARG A 362 11.07 4.82 33.44
C ARG A 362 11.97 3.65 33.80
N ASN A 363 12.16 2.69 32.89
CA ASN A 363 13.00 1.52 33.11
C ASN A 363 14.39 1.61 32.45
N ALA A 364 14.73 2.72 31.78
CA ALA A 364 16.02 2.87 31.09
C ALA A 364 17.21 2.78 32.04
N SER A 365 17.13 3.43 33.20
CA SER A 365 18.19 3.36 34.23
C SER A 365 18.37 1.94 34.78
N LYS A 366 17.27 1.22 35.02
CA LYS A 366 17.31 -0.20 35.44
C LYS A 366 17.91 -1.08 34.37
N ARG A 367 17.49 -0.91 33.11
CA ARG A 367 18.06 -1.61 31.95
C ARG A 367 19.58 -1.42 31.89
N GLN A 368 20.03 -0.16 31.91
CA GLN A 368 21.45 0.16 31.81
C GLN A 368 22.24 -0.47 32.97
N THR A 369 21.71 -0.36 34.19
CA THR A 369 22.34 -0.92 35.40
C THR A 369 22.43 -2.45 35.32
N PHE A 370 21.35 -3.13 34.95
CA PHE A 370 21.32 -4.60 34.86
C PHE A 370 22.20 -5.11 33.73
N LEU A 371 22.17 -4.51 32.54
CA LEU A 371 23.05 -4.90 31.43
C LEU A 371 24.52 -4.70 31.80
N THR A 372 24.87 -3.61 32.49
CA THR A 372 26.25 -3.36 32.94
C THR A 372 26.72 -4.45 33.91
N LYS A 373 25.88 -4.80 34.91
CA LYS A 373 26.22 -5.84 35.88
C LYS A 373 26.27 -7.24 35.24
N LEU A 374 25.34 -7.57 34.35
CA LEU A 374 25.34 -8.82 33.59
C LEU A 374 26.58 -8.95 32.70
N LYS A 375 26.92 -7.89 31.95
CA LYS A 375 28.14 -7.84 31.13
C LYS A 375 29.37 -8.08 31.99
N LYS A 376 29.49 -7.36 33.11
CA LYS A 376 30.61 -7.55 34.05
C LYS A 376 30.69 -9.00 34.55
N GLY A 377 29.59 -9.56 35.04
CA GLY A 377 29.62 -10.92 35.56
C GLY A 377 29.86 -11.99 34.50
N TYR A 378 29.44 -11.77 33.26
CA TYR A 378 29.79 -12.64 32.14
C TYR A 378 31.30 -12.63 31.91
N VAL A 379 31.91 -11.43 31.84
CA VAL A 379 33.36 -11.26 31.69
C VAL A 379 34.11 -11.90 32.86
N ASP A 380 33.67 -11.68 34.09
CA ASP A 380 34.31 -12.24 35.29
C ASP A 380 34.19 -13.78 35.34
N LEU A 381 33.03 -14.36 34.99
CA LEU A 381 32.86 -15.82 34.89
C LEU A 381 33.67 -16.41 33.73
N LEU A 382 33.74 -15.72 32.60
CA LEU A 382 34.54 -16.15 31.46
C LEU A 382 36.04 -16.12 31.81
N ALA A 383 36.47 -15.09 32.54
CA ALA A 383 37.83 -15.01 33.07
C ALA A 383 38.10 -16.17 34.03
N LEU A 384 37.17 -16.52 34.93
CA LEU A 384 37.29 -17.70 35.80
C LEU A 384 37.34 -19.01 35.02
N ARG A 385 36.51 -19.16 33.97
CA ARG A 385 36.53 -20.32 33.06
C ARG A 385 37.88 -20.47 32.36
N THR A 386 38.50 -19.34 32.04
CA THR A 386 39.80 -19.26 31.35
C THR A 386 40.96 -19.44 32.32
N SER A 387 40.86 -18.92 33.56
CA SER A 387 41.88 -19.07 34.60
C SER A 387 41.89 -20.48 35.21
N ALA A 388 40.73 -21.13 35.31
CA ALA A 388 40.63 -22.58 35.46
C ALA A 388 40.91 -23.30 34.13
N GLY A 389 41.83 -22.76 33.34
CA GLY A 389 42.06 -23.20 31.97
C GLY A 389 42.40 -24.68 31.91
N ARG A 390 42.15 -25.28 30.75
CA ARG A 390 42.55 -26.66 30.46
C ARG A 390 44.03 -26.89 30.77
N ALA A 391 44.90 -25.88 30.67
CA ALA A 391 46.30 -25.97 31.09
C ALA A 391 46.50 -26.19 32.61
N GLU A 392 45.77 -25.50 33.49
CA GLU A 392 45.80 -25.70 34.94
C GLU A 392 45.19 -27.06 35.31
N ILE A 393 44.05 -27.38 34.70
CA ILE A 393 43.39 -28.70 34.82
C ILE A 393 44.36 -29.80 34.37
N ASN A 394 45.00 -29.65 33.21
CA ASN A 394 45.99 -30.58 32.67
C ASN A 394 47.23 -30.64 33.55
N THR A 395 47.68 -29.55 34.15
CA THR A 395 48.84 -29.54 35.06
C THR A 395 48.54 -30.33 36.33
N ARG A 396 47.34 -30.14 36.91
CA ARG A 396 46.87 -30.90 38.07
C ARG A 396 46.67 -32.38 37.73
N LEU A 397 46.10 -32.69 36.56
CA LEU A 397 45.92 -34.05 36.07
C LEU A 397 47.25 -34.74 35.75
N VAL A 398 48.22 -34.02 35.19
CA VAL A 398 49.57 -34.54 34.96
C VAL A 398 50.24 -34.83 36.30
N ALA A 399 50.10 -33.96 37.30
CA ALA A 399 50.59 -34.22 38.65
C ALA A 399 49.89 -35.42 39.31
N GLU A 400 48.59 -35.60 39.10
CA GLU A 400 47.83 -36.77 39.55
C GLU A 400 48.24 -38.06 38.81
N SER A 401 48.44 -38.01 37.49
CA SER A 401 48.90 -39.15 36.68
C SER A 401 50.34 -39.57 37.03
N LYS A 402 51.24 -38.61 37.30
CA LYS A 402 52.60 -38.90 37.80
C LYS A 402 52.57 -39.60 39.17
N LYS A 403 51.59 -39.31 40.03
CA LYS A 403 51.41 -40.06 41.29
C LYS A 403 51.00 -41.52 41.03
N LEU A 404 50.30 -41.80 39.93
CA LEU A 404 50.00 -43.16 39.50
C LEU A 404 51.24 -43.87 38.92
N GLU A 405 52.09 -43.16 38.15
CA GLU A 405 53.35 -43.70 37.61
C GLU A 405 54.37 -44.04 38.72
N VAL A 406 54.56 -43.16 39.70
CA VAL A 406 55.52 -43.37 40.82
C VAL A 406 55.12 -44.57 41.71
N ALA A 407 53.86 -45.00 41.65
CA ALA A 407 53.38 -46.21 42.33
C ALA A 407 53.72 -47.52 41.58
N GLY A 408 54.58 -47.47 40.54
CA GLY A 408 55.05 -48.65 39.80
C GLY A 408 53.93 -49.37 39.04
N THR A 409 52.98 -48.62 38.47
CA THR A 409 51.82 -49.17 37.78
C THR A 409 52.13 -49.57 36.34
N GLU A 410 51.57 -50.70 35.90
CA GLU A 410 51.70 -51.27 34.55
C GLU A 410 50.92 -50.50 33.46
N PHE A 411 50.17 -49.46 33.85
CA PHE A 411 49.32 -48.67 32.96
C PHE A 411 50.07 -47.44 32.44
N THR A 412 50.26 -47.37 31.12
CA THR A 412 50.97 -46.27 30.47
C THR A 412 49.99 -45.17 30.11
N PHE A 413 50.06 -44.01 30.76
CA PHE A 413 49.28 -42.84 30.39
C PHE A 413 50.02 -42.03 29.32
N VAL A 414 49.54 -42.05 28.07
CA VAL A 414 50.11 -41.23 26.98
C VAL A 414 49.21 -40.04 26.72
N ARG A 415 49.81 -38.84 26.68
CA ARG A 415 49.12 -37.61 26.31
C ARG A 415 49.35 -37.31 24.83
N TYR A 416 48.26 -37.20 24.09
CA TYR A 416 48.17 -36.86 22.68
C TYR A 416 47.84 -35.36 22.58
N ILE A 417 48.81 -34.57 22.11
CA ILE A 417 48.68 -33.11 21.98
C ILE A 417 48.56 -32.79 20.50
N CYS A 418 47.59 -31.94 20.13
CA CYS A 418 47.52 -31.40 18.78
C CYS A 418 48.72 -30.49 18.51
N THR A 419 49.63 -30.93 17.64
CA THR A 419 50.86 -30.20 17.30
C THR A 419 50.69 -29.24 16.13
N LYS A 420 49.61 -29.36 15.34
CA LYS A 420 49.30 -28.44 14.25
C LYS A 420 48.42 -27.28 14.74
N GLY A 421 48.94 -26.06 14.66
CA GLY A 421 48.25 -24.81 14.93
C GLY A 421 47.79 -24.08 13.66
N PHE A 422 47.27 -22.85 13.82
CA PHE A 422 46.85 -21.98 12.72
C PHE A 422 47.97 -21.74 11.70
N GLU A 423 49.17 -21.38 12.19
CA GLU A 423 50.32 -21.06 11.33
C GLU A 423 50.76 -22.25 10.44
N ASP A 424 50.51 -23.49 10.87
CA ASP A 424 50.87 -24.69 10.08
C ASP A 424 49.97 -24.92 8.87
N VAL A 425 48.74 -24.38 8.89
CA VAL A 425 47.75 -24.53 7.80
C VAL A 425 47.42 -23.22 7.09
N LYS A 426 47.82 -22.09 7.68
CA LYS A 426 47.59 -20.74 7.14
C LYS A 426 48.06 -20.59 5.69
N GLY A 427 49.24 -21.14 5.37
CA GLY A 427 49.81 -21.08 4.02
C GLY A 427 48.91 -21.68 2.93
N GLU A 428 47.97 -22.56 3.29
CA GLU A 428 47.06 -23.22 2.34
C GLU A 428 45.92 -22.30 1.85
N PHE A 429 45.53 -21.30 2.66
CA PHE A 429 44.38 -20.45 2.37
C PHE A 429 44.63 -18.94 2.47
N ASP A 430 45.66 -18.48 3.18
CA ASP A 430 45.93 -17.05 3.45
C ASP A 430 45.95 -16.20 2.17
N SER A 431 46.87 -16.51 1.25
CA SER A 431 46.97 -15.76 -0.01
C SER A 431 45.67 -15.80 -0.84
N LYS A 432 44.91 -16.90 -0.77
CA LYS A 432 43.64 -17.03 -1.49
C LYS A 432 42.54 -16.18 -0.87
N VAL A 433 42.43 -16.17 0.46
CA VAL A 433 41.46 -15.36 1.20
C VAL A 433 41.80 -13.86 1.08
N VAL A 434 43.07 -13.48 1.21
CA VAL A 434 43.51 -12.07 1.11
C VAL A 434 43.33 -11.51 -0.30
N ASN A 435 43.50 -12.34 -1.33
CA ASN A 435 43.35 -11.97 -2.74
C ASN A 435 41.95 -12.25 -3.30
N GLY A 436 41.00 -12.75 -2.50
CA GLY A 436 39.63 -13.03 -2.96
C GLY A 436 39.51 -14.11 -4.04
N ALA A 437 40.40 -15.12 -4.04
CA ALA A 437 40.37 -16.20 -5.03
C ALA A 437 39.06 -17.02 -4.93
N ALA A 438 38.52 -17.44 -6.09
CA ALA A 438 37.26 -18.17 -6.17
C ALA A 438 37.23 -19.49 -5.36
N ASP A 439 38.40 -20.09 -5.13
CA ASP A 439 38.58 -21.33 -4.39
C ASP A 439 38.96 -21.11 -2.91
N ALA A 440 38.97 -19.87 -2.42
CA ALA A 440 39.37 -19.54 -1.05
C ALA A 440 38.52 -20.26 0.00
N GLY A 441 37.19 -20.36 -0.20
CA GLY A 441 36.30 -21.11 0.69
C GLY A 441 36.68 -22.59 0.78
N SER A 442 36.92 -23.24 -0.37
CA SER A 442 37.34 -24.64 -0.41
C SER A 442 38.71 -24.88 0.25
N ALA A 443 39.63 -23.91 0.15
CA ALA A 443 40.94 -23.98 0.82
C ALA A 443 40.81 -23.83 2.34
N VAL A 444 39.93 -22.94 2.81
CA VAL A 444 39.60 -22.79 4.24
C VAL A 444 38.97 -24.07 4.79
N ASP A 445 37.99 -24.64 4.07
CA ASP A 445 37.32 -25.86 4.48
C ASP A 445 38.28 -27.05 4.53
N LYS A 446 39.19 -27.14 3.55
CA LYS A 446 40.27 -28.12 3.58
C LYS A 446 41.17 -27.95 4.81
N ALA A 447 41.63 -26.73 5.11
CA ALA A 447 42.47 -26.48 6.29
C ALA A 447 41.76 -26.88 7.60
N LYS A 448 40.45 -26.57 7.73
CA LYS A 448 39.63 -27.01 8.87
C LYS A 448 39.45 -28.53 8.91
N THR A 449 39.26 -29.16 7.76
CA THR A 449 39.15 -30.62 7.63
C THR A 449 40.44 -31.29 8.07
N ASP A 450 41.59 -30.79 7.66
CA ASP A 450 42.90 -31.33 8.02
C ASP A 450 43.15 -31.25 9.53
N ILE A 451 42.80 -30.12 10.17
CA ILE A 451 42.87 -30.00 11.64
C ILE A 451 41.89 -30.95 12.33
N THR A 452 40.69 -31.12 11.78
CA THR A 452 39.66 -32.01 12.34
C THR A 452 40.09 -33.48 12.25
N GLN A 453 40.68 -33.91 11.13
CA GLN A 453 41.23 -35.26 10.97
C GLN A 453 42.36 -35.54 11.98
N ILE A 454 43.20 -34.55 12.26
CA ILE A 454 44.24 -34.68 13.31
C ILE A 454 43.60 -34.86 14.68
N LYS A 455 42.58 -34.05 15.00
CA LYS A 455 41.82 -34.19 16.25
C LYS A 455 41.20 -35.59 16.39
N GLU A 456 40.56 -36.11 15.34
CA GLU A 456 39.96 -37.44 15.31
C GLU A 456 41.01 -38.54 15.48
N LYS A 457 42.16 -38.42 14.81
CA LYS A 457 43.28 -39.36 14.96
C LYS A 457 43.80 -39.41 16.39
N LEU A 458 44.01 -38.25 17.04
CA LEU A 458 44.47 -38.19 18.43
C LEU A 458 43.46 -38.84 19.39
N SER A 459 42.15 -38.66 19.15
CA SER A 459 41.11 -39.36 19.91
C SER A 459 41.13 -40.86 19.68
N ALA A 460 41.34 -41.34 18.44
CA ALA A 460 41.44 -42.75 18.13
C ALA A 460 42.66 -43.41 18.79
N ASP A 461 43.83 -42.74 18.75
CA ASP A 461 45.06 -43.22 19.39
C ASP A 461 44.92 -43.28 20.93
N TYR A 462 44.14 -42.35 21.51
CA TYR A 462 43.81 -42.39 22.93
C TYR A 462 42.88 -43.53 23.31
N SER A 463 41.83 -43.78 22.52
CA SER A 463 40.95 -44.93 22.72
C SER A 463 41.69 -46.26 22.55
N LYS A 464 42.66 -46.34 21.64
CA LYS A 464 43.51 -47.53 21.50
C LYS A 464 44.33 -47.79 22.77
N ASN A 465 44.93 -46.74 23.34
CA ASN A 465 45.69 -46.85 24.59
C ASN A 465 44.81 -47.32 25.77
N TRP A 466 43.57 -46.84 25.85
CA TRP A 466 42.59 -47.37 26.81
C TRP A 466 42.37 -48.86 26.68
N VAL A 467 42.11 -49.37 25.47
CA VAL A 467 41.89 -50.80 25.23
C VAL A 467 43.11 -51.63 25.63
N GLU A 468 44.32 -51.14 25.34
CA GLU A 468 45.57 -51.81 25.72
C GLU A 468 45.76 -51.87 27.25
N ASN A 469 45.49 -50.77 27.96
CA ASN A 469 45.59 -50.75 29.43
C ASN A 469 44.46 -51.53 30.12
N GLU A 470 43.25 -51.52 29.57
CA GLU A 470 42.14 -52.35 30.04
C GLU A 470 42.47 -53.84 29.88
N LYS A 471 43.05 -54.24 28.75
CA LYS A 471 43.52 -55.61 28.53
C LYS A 471 44.57 -56.03 29.57
N LYS A 472 45.60 -55.20 29.81
CA LYS A 472 46.62 -55.45 30.85
C LYS A 472 46.00 -55.62 32.23
N TYR A 473 45.03 -54.76 32.58
CA TYR A 473 44.30 -54.86 33.84
C TYR A 473 43.58 -56.20 33.97
N GLN A 474 42.84 -56.62 32.94
CA GLN A 474 42.10 -57.89 32.95
C GLN A 474 43.05 -59.10 33.07
N GLU A 475 44.19 -59.08 32.37
CA GLU A 475 45.21 -60.14 32.44
C GLU A 475 45.81 -60.25 33.86
N ASN A 476 46.15 -59.11 34.47
CA ASN A 476 46.74 -59.08 35.81
C ASN A 476 45.74 -59.42 36.90
N LEU A 477 44.50 -58.95 36.77
CA LEU A 477 43.41 -59.31 37.68
C LEU A 477 43.13 -60.81 37.61
N ALA A 478 43.06 -61.39 36.41
CA ALA A 478 42.87 -62.83 36.23
C ALA A 478 44.00 -63.66 36.84
N ALA A 479 45.26 -63.22 36.67
CA ALA A 479 46.42 -63.89 37.26
C ALA A 479 46.38 -63.88 38.81
N LEU A 480 46.04 -62.74 39.42
CA LEU A 480 45.91 -62.62 40.88
C LEU A 480 44.75 -63.45 41.44
N ILE A 481 43.59 -63.43 40.77
CA ILE A 481 42.42 -64.25 41.15
C ILE A 481 42.75 -65.74 41.07
N GLU A 482 43.44 -66.19 40.02
CA GLU A 482 43.85 -67.58 39.86
C GLU A 482 44.86 -68.02 40.94
N GLN A 483 45.83 -67.17 41.29
CA GLN A 483 46.73 -67.43 42.41
C GLN A 483 45.97 -67.54 43.74
N GLN A 484 45.04 -66.63 43.99
CA GLN A 484 44.21 -66.64 45.19
C GLN A 484 43.36 -67.90 45.26
N ARG A 485 42.75 -68.31 44.13
CA ARG A 485 41.96 -69.53 44.01
C ARG A 485 42.78 -70.76 44.38
N ARG A 486 44.03 -70.87 43.89
CA ARG A 486 44.94 -71.98 44.24
C ARG A 486 45.25 -72.03 45.73
N LEU A 487 45.47 -70.89 46.37
CA LEU A 487 45.73 -70.84 47.81
C LEU A 487 44.49 -71.19 48.64
N VAL A 488 43.30 -70.75 48.22
CA VAL A 488 42.01 -71.15 48.84
C VAL A 488 41.80 -72.65 48.72
N ASP A 489 42.11 -73.23 47.56
CA ASP A 489 41.97 -74.68 47.32
C ASP A 489 43.00 -75.49 48.13
N GLN A 490 44.21 -74.96 48.37
CA GLN A 490 45.19 -75.55 49.29
C GLN A 490 44.75 -75.44 50.75
N LEU A 491 44.19 -74.29 51.14
CA LEU A 491 43.68 -74.03 52.48
C LEU A 491 42.56 -74.99 52.86
N SER A 492 41.67 -75.32 51.91
CA SER A 492 40.56 -76.26 52.12
C SER A 492 41.02 -77.72 52.30
N ARG A 493 42.18 -78.07 51.73
CA ARG A 493 42.73 -79.44 51.74
C ARG A 493 43.69 -79.70 52.91
N THR A 494 44.34 -78.68 53.46
CA THR A 494 45.31 -78.89 54.55
C THR A 494 44.61 -79.00 55.91
N SER A 495 45.10 -79.92 56.75
CA SER A 495 44.64 -80.07 58.15
C SER A 495 45.60 -79.45 59.17
N ASP A 496 46.81 -79.04 58.76
CA ASP A 496 47.81 -78.41 59.64
C ASP A 496 47.43 -76.94 59.93
N TYR A 497 47.24 -76.62 61.21
CA TYR A 497 46.85 -75.28 61.67
C TYR A 497 47.85 -74.19 61.28
N ARG A 498 49.17 -74.44 61.40
CA ARG A 498 50.18 -73.43 61.05
C ARG A 498 50.22 -73.18 59.55
N GLN A 499 50.00 -74.23 58.75
CA GLN A 499 49.85 -74.07 57.31
C GLN A 499 48.58 -73.30 56.95
N LYS A 500 47.46 -73.56 57.64
CA LYS A 500 46.22 -72.79 57.43
C LYS A 500 46.42 -71.30 57.69
N GLU A 501 47.07 -70.95 58.79
CA GLU A 501 47.35 -69.55 59.15
C GLU A 501 48.24 -68.87 58.09
N ALA A 502 49.32 -69.54 57.65
CA ALA A 502 50.20 -69.00 56.62
C ALA A 502 49.49 -68.82 55.26
N LEU A 503 48.65 -69.79 54.86
CA LEU A 503 47.84 -69.72 53.64
C LEU A 503 46.80 -68.59 53.72
N GLN A 504 46.15 -68.41 54.88
CA GLN A 504 45.21 -67.31 55.09
C GLN A 504 45.91 -65.95 54.98
N GLN A 505 47.08 -65.77 55.61
CA GLN A 505 47.87 -64.54 55.46
C GLN A 505 48.27 -64.27 54.01
N ALA A 506 48.58 -65.32 53.23
CA ALA A 506 48.88 -65.18 51.81
C ALA A 506 47.64 -64.77 50.99
N ILE A 507 46.46 -65.32 51.29
CA ILE A 507 45.17 -64.93 50.69
C ILE A 507 44.84 -63.47 51.02
N ASP A 508 45.05 -63.03 52.26
CA ASP A 508 44.79 -61.65 52.68
C ASP A 508 45.71 -60.67 51.95
N ARG A 509 46.99 -61.04 51.77
CA ARG A 509 47.95 -60.26 50.95
C ARG A 509 47.51 -60.16 49.49
N LEU A 510 47.05 -61.25 48.87
CA LEU A 510 46.52 -61.22 47.51
C LEU A 510 45.23 -60.39 47.41
N THR A 511 44.33 -60.48 48.39
CA THR A 511 43.12 -59.63 48.45
C THR A 511 43.50 -58.15 48.49
N ALA A 512 44.49 -57.78 49.31
CA ALA A 512 45.01 -56.42 49.36
C ALA A 512 45.61 -55.98 48.01
N GLN A 513 46.33 -56.88 47.32
CA GLN A 513 46.87 -56.61 45.98
C GLN A 513 45.77 -56.44 44.92
N ILE A 514 44.72 -57.26 44.94
CA ILE A 514 43.55 -57.13 44.05
C ILE A 514 42.85 -55.80 44.29
N ASN A 515 42.57 -55.45 45.55
CA ASN A 515 41.94 -54.17 45.89
C ASN A 515 42.80 -52.98 45.47
N ALA A 516 44.12 -53.06 45.64
CA ALA A 516 45.05 -52.03 45.17
C ALA A 516 45.10 -51.94 43.63
N LEU A 517 45.01 -53.07 42.90
CA LEU A 517 44.92 -53.07 41.44
C LEU A 517 43.62 -52.42 40.97
N ASN A 518 42.48 -52.80 41.54
CA ASN A 518 41.17 -52.24 41.23
C ASN A 518 41.13 -50.73 41.50
N GLY A 519 41.64 -50.27 42.65
CA GLY A 519 41.71 -48.85 42.97
C GLY A 519 42.57 -48.05 41.98
N ARG A 520 43.71 -48.62 41.54
CA ARG A 520 44.58 -47.97 40.55
C ARG A 520 43.95 -47.93 39.16
N PHE A 521 43.28 -49.00 38.73
CA PHE A 521 42.58 -49.03 37.45
C PHE A 521 41.35 -48.13 37.44
N GLU A 522 40.60 -48.04 38.53
CA GLU A 522 39.46 -47.12 38.64
C GLU A 522 39.91 -45.65 38.57
N ALA A 523 41.05 -45.31 39.20
CA ALA A 523 41.65 -43.99 39.04
C ALA A 523 42.06 -43.71 37.58
N TYR A 524 42.65 -44.69 36.88
CA TYR A 524 42.96 -44.58 35.46
C TYR A 524 41.70 -44.45 34.59
N ARG A 525 40.65 -45.20 34.89
CA ARG A 525 39.34 -45.13 34.22
C ARG A 525 38.69 -43.77 34.35
N GLN A 526 38.75 -43.16 35.55
CA GLN A 526 38.25 -41.80 35.76
C GLN A 526 39.04 -40.78 34.92
N LEU A 527 40.37 -40.90 34.84
CA LEU A 527 41.19 -40.06 33.97
C LEU A 527 40.85 -40.27 32.48
N TYR A 528 40.55 -41.49 32.06
CA TYR A 528 40.12 -41.78 30.69
C TYR A 528 38.75 -41.19 30.36
N GLN A 529 37.77 -41.37 31.24
CA GLN A 529 36.41 -40.84 31.06
C GLN A 529 36.37 -39.31 30.96
N LEU A 530 37.32 -38.64 31.61
CA LEU A 530 37.49 -37.18 31.52
C LEU A 530 38.26 -36.71 30.27
N ASN A 531 38.64 -37.65 29.38
CA ASN A 531 39.31 -37.40 28.11
C ASN A 531 40.65 -36.65 28.23
N VAL A 532 41.33 -36.83 29.35
CA VAL A 532 42.49 -36.04 29.79
C VAL A 532 43.71 -36.26 28.90
N GLY A 533 43.80 -37.42 28.26
CA GLY A 533 44.92 -37.73 27.38
C GLY A 533 44.82 -37.11 25.99
N VAL A 534 43.75 -36.39 25.63
CA VAL A 534 43.64 -35.73 24.32
C VAL A 534 43.50 -34.21 24.49
N ASP A 535 44.55 -33.48 24.15
CA ASP A 535 44.48 -32.02 24.09
C ASP A 535 43.99 -31.55 22.72
N THR A 536 42.68 -31.42 22.60
CA THR A 536 42.01 -30.93 21.38
C THR A 536 41.94 -29.40 21.30
N GLU A 537 42.36 -28.68 22.34
CA GLU A 537 42.15 -27.23 22.42
C GLU A 537 43.03 -26.48 21.44
N SER A 538 44.27 -26.94 21.20
CA SER A 538 45.14 -26.34 20.17
C SER A 538 44.53 -26.46 18.76
N CYS A 539 43.95 -27.62 18.43
CA CYS A 539 43.21 -27.83 17.18
C CYS A 539 41.96 -26.92 17.10
N GLN A 540 41.19 -26.79 18.18
CA GLN A 540 40.03 -25.90 18.23
C GLN A 540 40.40 -24.41 18.21
N GLY A 541 41.54 -24.04 18.78
CA GLY A 541 42.14 -22.72 18.69
C GLY A 541 42.48 -22.38 17.25
N ALA A 542 43.18 -23.29 16.57
CA ALA A 542 43.50 -23.13 15.15
C ALA A 542 42.25 -22.95 14.28
N ILE A 543 41.20 -23.77 14.46
CA ILE A 543 39.93 -23.60 13.72
C ILE A 543 39.31 -22.21 13.97
N ARG A 544 39.30 -21.74 15.23
CA ARG A 544 38.77 -20.40 15.56
C ARG A 544 39.61 -19.27 14.95
N GLU A 545 40.94 -19.41 14.95
CA GLU A 545 41.83 -18.43 14.31
C GLU A 545 41.63 -18.40 12.79
N ILE A 546 41.38 -19.55 12.15
CA ILE A 546 40.94 -19.60 10.74
C ILE A 546 39.64 -18.81 10.55
N ASP A 547 38.64 -19.03 11.40
CA ASP A 547 37.35 -18.32 11.32
C ASP A 547 37.50 -16.81 11.51
N THR A 548 38.32 -16.37 12.46
CA THR A 548 38.61 -14.95 12.70
C THR A 548 39.34 -14.35 11.51
N PHE A 549 40.38 -15.02 11.00
CA PHE A 549 41.14 -14.55 9.84
C PHE A 549 40.24 -14.35 8.60
N VAL A 550 39.36 -15.31 8.32
CA VAL A 550 38.41 -15.21 7.20
C VAL A 550 37.46 -14.03 7.40
N ARG A 551 36.96 -13.83 8.63
CA ARG A 551 36.05 -12.73 8.98
C ARG A 551 36.70 -11.34 8.84
N GLU A 552 37.96 -11.20 9.23
CA GLU A 552 38.69 -9.93 9.15
C GLU A 552 39.03 -9.56 7.70
N ASN A 553 39.29 -10.55 6.85
CA ASN A 553 39.72 -10.35 5.46
C ASN A 553 38.57 -10.34 4.44
N SER A 554 37.39 -10.90 4.77
CA SER A 554 36.18 -10.80 3.94
C SER A 554 35.65 -9.36 3.81
N ASN A 555 36.06 -8.44 4.70
CA ASN A 555 35.74 -7.02 4.61
C ASN A 555 36.23 -6.34 3.31
N ARG A 556 37.26 -6.87 2.64
CA ARG A 556 37.70 -6.30 1.34
C ARG A 556 36.69 -6.52 0.23
N GLN A 557 36.00 -7.66 0.19
CA GLN A 557 34.88 -7.89 -0.73
C GLN A 557 33.69 -6.96 -0.41
N GLY A 558 33.44 -6.72 0.88
CA GLY A 558 32.45 -5.74 1.33
C GLY A 558 32.71 -4.31 0.82
N ILE A 559 33.98 -3.89 0.70
CA ILE A 559 34.33 -2.56 0.16
C ILE A 559 34.04 -2.47 -1.35
N VAL A 560 34.37 -3.52 -2.12
CA VAL A 560 34.06 -3.55 -3.57
C VAL A 560 32.56 -3.60 -3.77
N GLN A 561 31.85 -4.40 -2.98
CA GLN A 561 30.38 -4.46 -2.98
C GLN A 561 29.76 -3.10 -2.66
N ALA A 562 30.18 -2.44 -1.59
CA ALA A 562 29.66 -1.13 -1.20
C ALA A 562 29.90 -0.07 -2.29
N ALA A 563 31.07 -0.09 -2.93
CA ALA A 563 31.38 0.82 -4.04
C ALA A 563 30.50 0.58 -5.28
N LEU A 564 30.12 -0.68 -5.56
CA LEU A 564 29.20 -1.01 -6.66
C LEU A 564 27.74 -0.66 -6.30
N GLU A 565 27.34 -0.87 -5.05
CA GLU A 565 26.02 -0.49 -4.54
C GLU A 565 25.84 1.04 -4.54
N ASP A 566 26.87 1.81 -4.20
CA ASP A 566 26.84 3.29 -4.25
C ASP A 566 26.63 3.81 -5.66
N VAL A 567 27.35 3.27 -6.65
CA VAL A 567 27.21 3.68 -8.06
C VAL A 567 25.82 3.35 -8.60
N PHE A 568 25.29 2.17 -8.25
CA PHE A 568 23.91 1.81 -8.59
C PHE A 568 22.89 2.72 -7.88
N SER A 569 23.10 3.01 -6.60
CA SER A 569 22.23 3.87 -5.80
C SER A 569 22.16 5.29 -6.35
N ASP A 570 23.28 5.89 -6.76
CA ASP A 570 23.31 7.21 -7.41
C ASP A 570 22.52 7.23 -8.73
N ALA A 571 22.72 6.23 -9.59
CA ALA A 571 21.97 6.12 -10.85
C ALA A 571 20.46 5.96 -10.60
N ASN A 572 20.09 5.08 -9.66
CA ASN A 572 18.70 4.85 -9.27
C ASN A 572 18.06 6.10 -8.64
N ALA A 573 18.78 6.82 -7.77
CA ALA A 573 18.31 8.05 -7.16
C ALA A 573 18.07 9.15 -8.20
N LYS A 574 18.96 9.31 -9.18
CA LYS A 574 18.78 10.25 -10.30
C LYS A 574 17.58 9.88 -11.16
N TYR A 575 17.40 8.59 -11.46
CA TYR A 575 16.23 8.08 -12.18
C TYR A 575 14.92 8.38 -11.45
N TRP A 576 14.82 8.08 -10.15
CA TRP A 576 13.61 8.36 -9.39
C TRP A 576 13.36 9.84 -9.16
N ASN A 577 14.41 10.63 -8.91
CA ASN A 577 14.29 12.09 -8.82
C ASN A 577 13.75 12.68 -10.12
N PHE A 578 14.15 12.16 -11.28
CA PHE A 578 13.54 12.53 -12.55
C PHE A 578 12.03 12.24 -12.51
N TYR A 579 11.59 11.00 -12.28
CA TYR A 579 10.15 10.70 -12.26
C TYR A 579 9.36 11.48 -11.21
N THR A 580 9.87 11.64 -10.00
CA THR A 580 9.19 12.41 -8.94
C THR A 580 9.02 13.88 -9.32
N ASN A 581 10.06 14.50 -9.90
CA ASN A 581 9.99 15.89 -10.33
C ASN A 581 9.07 16.09 -11.55
N HIS A 582 8.84 15.03 -12.34
CA HIS A 582 8.08 15.07 -13.59
C HIS A 582 6.69 14.40 -13.47
N GLN A 583 6.23 14.11 -12.24
CA GLN A 583 4.86 13.63 -11.96
C GLN A 583 3.85 14.76 -11.68
N SER A 584 4.31 16.02 -11.60
CA SER A 584 3.40 17.16 -11.46
C SER A 584 2.47 17.26 -12.67
N PRO A 585 1.16 17.53 -12.49
CA PRO A 585 0.22 17.63 -13.60
C PRO A 585 0.53 18.76 -14.61
N CYS A 586 1.45 19.70 -14.31
CA CYS A 586 1.93 20.72 -15.25
C CYS A 586 3.25 20.36 -15.97
N HIS A 587 3.93 19.28 -15.56
CA HIS A 587 5.26 18.89 -16.04
C HIS A 587 5.31 17.38 -16.39
N LYS A 588 4.15 16.80 -16.73
CA LYS A 588 4.04 15.38 -17.03
C LYS A 588 4.58 15.11 -18.44
N ILE A 589 5.44 14.10 -18.58
CA ILE A 589 5.76 13.52 -19.88
C ILE A 589 4.55 12.69 -20.32
N LEU A 590 3.88 13.16 -21.38
CA LEU A 590 2.71 12.50 -21.94
C LEU A 590 3.10 11.17 -22.59
N SER A 591 2.24 10.16 -22.47
CA SER A 591 2.44 8.87 -23.12
C SER A 591 2.32 8.98 -24.64
N GLU A 592 2.80 7.95 -25.34
CA GLU A 592 2.67 7.85 -26.80
C GLU A 592 1.19 7.95 -27.24
N ASP A 593 0.30 7.17 -26.60
CA ASP A 593 -1.15 7.22 -26.86
C ASP A 593 -1.75 8.61 -26.58
N GLU A 594 -1.28 9.32 -25.55
CA GLU A 594 -1.74 10.67 -25.24
C GLU A 594 -1.32 11.65 -26.34
N LEU A 595 -0.07 11.57 -26.81
CA LEU A 595 0.43 12.38 -27.91
C LEU A 595 -0.29 12.08 -29.24
N GLU A 596 -0.50 10.81 -29.57
CA GLU A 596 -1.22 10.40 -30.78
C GLU A 596 -2.69 10.85 -30.77
N ARG A 597 -3.35 10.79 -29.61
CA ARG A 597 -4.70 11.34 -29.44
C ARG A 597 -4.72 12.85 -29.62
N LEU A 598 -3.73 13.58 -29.10
CA LEU A 598 -3.62 15.02 -29.29
C LEU A 598 -3.40 15.37 -30.77
N GLU A 599 -2.53 14.64 -31.46
CA GLU A 599 -2.33 14.79 -32.90
C GLU A 599 -3.61 14.50 -33.69
N ALA A 600 -4.35 13.46 -33.33
CA ALA A 600 -5.64 13.15 -33.94
C ALA A 600 -6.67 14.27 -33.71
N ILE A 601 -6.75 14.81 -32.49
CA ILE A 601 -7.63 15.95 -32.17
C ILE A 601 -7.27 17.20 -33.00
N ILE A 602 -5.97 17.49 -33.14
CA ILE A 602 -5.48 18.62 -33.93
C ILE A 602 -5.79 18.41 -35.43
N ARG A 603 -5.63 17.18 -35.93
CA ARG A 603 -5.86 16.82 -37.34
C ARG A 603 -7.35 16.81 -37.69
N ASP A 604 -8.17 16.22 -36.83
CA ASP A 604 -9.61 16.02 -37.04
C ASP A 604 -10.43 17.26 -36.63
N ASN A 605 -9.75 18.41 -36.46
CA ASN A 605 -10.29 19.67 -36.01
C ASN A 605 -11.57 20.03 -36.79
N PRO A 606 -12.76 20.04 -36.14
CA PRO A 606 -14.00 20.31 -36.82
C PRO A 606 -13.99 21.71 -37.45
N ASP A 607 -14.69 21.88 -38.57
CA ASP A 607 -14.86 23.18 -39.22
C ASP A 607 -15.32 24.24 -38.20
N SER A 608 -14.90 25.49 -38.40
CA SER A 608 -15.31 26.60 -37.54
C SER A 608 -16.84 26.63 -37.41
N TYR A 609 -17.34 26.70 -36.17
CA TYR A 609 -18.76 26.82 -35.93
C TYR A 609 -19.25 28.13 -36.57
N ALA A 610 -20.06 28.03 -37.63
CA ALA A 610 -20.45 29.16 -38.47
C ALA A 610 -21.54 30.06 -37.84
N GLY A 611 -21.86 29.86 -36.55
CA GLY A 611 -22.90 30.58 -35.85
C GLY A 611 -24.33 30.19 -36.27
N LEU A 612 -25.30 30.89 -35.68
CA LEU A 612 -26.72 30.68 -35.91
C LEU A 612 -27.19 31.12 -37.30
N SER A 613 -27.44 30.14 -38.18
CA SER A 613 -28.06 30.38 -39.49
C SER A 613 -29.58 30.38 -39.39
N PHE A 614 -30.20 31.56 -39.44
CA PHE A 614 -31.66 31.73 -39.48
C PHE A 614 -32.32 31.04 -40.67
N GLU A 615 -31.57 30.78 -41.75
CA GLU A 615 -32.06 30.03 -42.91
C GLU A 615 -32.40 28.57 -42.58
N PHE A 616 -31.74 27.97 -41.58
CA PHE A 616 -32.09 26.63 -41.08
C PHE A 616 -33.51 26.61 -40.47
N LEU A 617 -33.84 27.61 -39.64
CA LEU A 617 -35.15 27.73 -39.00
C LEU A 617 -36.26 28.03 -40.02
N LYS A 618 -35.98 28.88 -41.01
CA LYS A 618 -36.93 29.19 -42.10
C LYS A 618 -37.27 27.98 -42.97
N LYS A 619 -36.30 27.12 -43.27
CA LYS A 619 -36.53 25.90 -44.09
C LYS A 619 -37.48 24.89 -43.43
N HIS A 620 -37.62 24.92 -42.10
CA HIS A 620 -38.52 24.04 -41.35
C HIS A 620 -39.92 24.66 -41.13
N PHE A 621 -40.16 25.86 -41.68
CA PHE A 621 -41.46 26.53 -41.66
C PHE A 621 -42.25 26.14 -42.92
N VAL A 622 -43.23 25.25 -42.78
CA VAL A 622 -44.15 24.86 -43.86
C VAL A 622 -45.52 25.44 -43.57
N ASN A 623 -45.93 26.46 -44.32
CA ASN A 623 -47.28 27.00 -44.27
C ASN A 623 -48.18 26.21 -45.23
N GLU A 624 -48.94 25.25 -44.72
CA GLU A 624 -49.96 24.56 -45.50
C GLU A 624 -51.15 25.49 -45.71
N LYS A 625 -51.24 26.11 -46.89
CA LYS A 625 -52.28 27.11 -47.22
C LYS A 625 -53.72 26.62 -47.04
N ASP A 626 -53.94 25.30 -47.06
CA ASP A 626 -55.28 24.70 -47.11
C ASP A 626 -55.75 24.06 -45.78
N ALA A 627 -54.93 24.08 -44.71
CA ALA A 627 -55.30 23.50 -43.42
C ALA A 627 -56.06 24.49 -42.51
N PRO A 628 -56.96 24.02 -41.62
CA PRO A 628 -57.67 24.90 -40.68
C PRO A 628 -56.68 25.74 -39.85
N ARG A 629 -56.90 27.06 -39.78
CA ARG A 629 -55.96 28.05 -39.19
C ARG A 629 -55.45 27.68 -37.79
N SER A 630 -56.29 27.07 -36.94
CA SER A 630 -55.90 26.59 -35.61
C SER A 630 -54.97 25.36 -35.63
N ARG A 631 -55.20 24.42 -36.55
CA ARG A 631 -54.30 23.28 -36.79
C ARG A 631 -52.97 23.77 -37.35
N ASN A 632 -52.99 24.75 -38.25
CA ASN A 632 -51.79 25.39 -38.78
C ASN A 632 -50.96 26.08 -37.71
N ILE A 633 -51.58 26.85 -36.80
CA ILE A 633 -50.85 27.52 -35.71
C ILE A 633 -50.22 26.49 -34.76
N LEU A 634 -50.96 25.46 -34.33
CA LEU A 634 -50.41 24.42 -33.44
C LEU A 634 -49.27 23.64 -34.10
N GLN A 635 -49.44 23.24 -35.37
CA GLN A 635 -48.40 22.51 -36.11
C GLN A 635 -47.16 23.39 -36.32
N THR A 636 -47.35 24.68 -36.60
CA THR A 636 -46.27 25.65 -36.78
C THR A 636 -45.48 25.85 -35.49
N VAL A 637 -46.16 26.07 -34.36
CA VAL A 637 -45.51 26.20 -33.03
C VAL A 637 -44.80 24.89 -32.65
N THR A 638 -45.38 23.74 -33.00
CA THR A 638 -44.78 22.41 -32.77
C THR A 638 -43.50 22.21 -33.58
N ASN A 639 -43.55 22.41 -34.90
CA ASN A 639 -42.40 22.26 -35.79
C ASN A 639 -41.27 23.21 -35.41
N MET A 640 -41.60 24.44 -34.99
CA MET A 640 -40.61 25.42 -34.55
C MET A 640 -39.95 25.02 -33.23
N SER A 641 -40.74 24.55 -32.26
CA SER A 641 -40.21 24.02 -31.00
C SER A 641 -39.28 22.84 -31.25
N ASP A 642 -39.64 21.93 -32.17
CA ASP A 642 -38.84 20.75 -32.47
C ASP A 642 -37.56 21.12 -33.25
N ALA A 643 -37.62 22.07 -34.19
CA ALA A 643 -36.44 22.58 -34.90
C ALA A 643 -35.46 23.31 -33.97
N LEU A 644 -35.96 24.11 -33.02
CA LEU A 644 -35.15 24.76 -31.99
C LEU A 644 -34.49 23.75 -31.05
N MET A 645 -35.18 22.64 -30.72
CA MET A 645 -34.60 21.53 -29.96
C MET A 645 -33.49 20.83 -30.74
N THR A 646 -33.71 20.49 -32.02
CA THR A 646 -32.69 19.88 -32.87
C THR A 646 -31.46 20.78 -33.02
N TYR A 647 -31.69 22.08 -33.16
CA TYR A 647 -30.62 23.07 -33.22
C TYR A 647 -29.86 23.17 -31.89
N SER A 648 -30.57 23.25 -30.76
CA SER A 648 -29.98 23.24 -29.42
C SER A 648 -29.13 21.98 -29.18
N ASN A 649 -29.62 20.81 -29.59
CA ASN A 649 -28.86 19.56 -29.47
C ASN A 649 -27.61 19.56 -30.36
N SER A 650 -27.69 20.17 -31.55
CA SER A 650 -26.53 20.35 -32.44
C SER A 650 -25.49 21.29 -31.82
N LEU A 651 -25.90 22.39 -31.19
CA LEU A 651 -24.99 23.28 -30.43
C LEU A 651 -24.20 22.52 -29.36
N TYR A 652 -24.86 21.64 -28.61
CA TYR A 652 -24.20 20.83 -27.58
C TYR A 652 -23.23 19.80 -28.18
N ALA A 653 -23.48 19.29 -29.39
CA ALA A 653 -22.56 18.39 -30.08
C ALA A 653 -21.28 19.09 -30.58
N TYR A 654 -21.36 20.39 -30.90
CA TYR A 654 -20.19 21.20 -31.28
C TYR A 654 -19.47 21.84 -30.08
N ARG A 655 -20.04 21.77 -28.88
CA ARG A 655 -19.42 22.29 -27.66
C ARG A 655 -18.28 21.36 -27.25
N MET A 656 -17.05 21.85 -27.24
CA MET A 656 -15.92 21.06 -26.80
C MET A 656 -15.83 21.05 -25.27
N PRO A 657 -15.91 19.88 -24.61
CA PRO A 657 -15.77 19.78 -23.16
C PRO A 657 -14.28 19.81 -22.74
N TYR A 658 -14.01 20.22 -21.50
CA TYR A 658 -12.69 20.14 -20.83
C TYR A 658 -11.56 21.09 -21.30
N TYR A 659 -11.85 22.17 -22.02
CA TYR A 659 -10.82 23.15 -22.43
C TYR A 659 -10.08 23.81 -21.25
N SER A 660 -10.72 23.96 -20.09
CA SER A 660 -10.08 24.49 -18.88
C SER A 660 -8.98 23.57 -18.34
N ASP A 661 -9.15 22.25 -18.48
CA ASP A 661 -8.14 21.27 -18.06
C ASP A 661 -6.98 21.22 -19.08
N TRP A 662 -7.28 21.42 -20.36
CA TRP A 662 -6.27 21.50 -21.41
C TRP A 662 -5.36 22.71 -21.26
N GLU A 663 -5.92 23.87 -20.93
CA GLU A 663 -5.16 25.09 -20.67
C GLU A 663 -4.34 24.98 -19.38
N LYS A 664 -4.91 24.36 -18.34
CA LYS A 664 -4.27 24.26 -17.03
C LYS A 664 -3.17 23.21 -16.97
N TRP A 665 -3.29 22.10 -17.72
CA TRP A 665 -2.43 20.93 -17.54
C TRP A 665 -1.75 20.46 -18.84
N THR A 666 -2.50 20.37 -19.94
CA THR A 666 -2.01 19.79 -21.20
C THR A 666 -1.04 20.71 -21.93
N ILE A 667 -1.39 21.99 -22.09
CA ILE A 667 -0.51 22.98 -22.75
C ILE A 667 0.80 23.16 -21.96
N PRO A 668 0.79 23.38 -20.63
CA PRO A 668 2.03 23.46 -19.84
C PRO A 668 2.90 22.21 -19.95
N SER A 669 2.28 21.01 -19.95
CA SER A 669 3.02 19.75 -20.11
C SER A 669 3.66 19.63 -21.50
N LEU A 670 2.96 20.03 -22.57
CA LEU A 670 3.53 20.06 -23.92
C LEU A 670 4.67 21.09 -24.03
N GLN A 671 4.48 22.31 -23.51
CA GLN A 671 5.53 23.34 -23.47
C GLN A 671 6.76 22.86 -22.68
N TYR A 672 6.53 22.14 -21.58
CA TYR A 672 7.59 21.53 -20.81
C TYR A 672 8.33 20.46 -21.61
N MET A 673 7.61 19.54 -22.26
CA MET A 673 8.20 18.49 -23.10
C MET A 673 9.01 19.06 -24.29
N GLU A 674 8.59 20.20 -24.83
CA GLU A 674 9.30 20.92 -25.89
C GLU A 674 10.51 21.72 -25.37
N SER A 675 10.55 22.02 -24.07
CA SER A 675 11.66 22.76 -23.48
C SER A 675 12.94 21.92 -23.41
N ALA A 676 14.08 22.59 -23.27
CA ALA A 676 15.36 21.90 -23.09
C ALA A 676 15.48 21.17 -21.74
N ALA A 677 14.71 21.59 -20.72
CA ALA A 677 14.86 21.14 -19.34
C ALA A 677 14.70 19.62 -19.13
N PRO A 678 13.63 18.96 -19.62
CA PRO A 678 13.49 17.51 -19.48
C PRO A 678 14.53 16.75 -20.33
N ARG A 679 14.92 17.26 -21.50
CA ARG A 679 15.97 16.65 -22.33
C ARG A 679 17.33 16.64 -21.62
N GLU A 680 17.72 17.76 -21.03
CA GLU A 680 18.98 17.83 -20.27
C GLU A 680 18.91 16.97 -19.01
N SER A 681 17.75 16.87 -18.36
CA SER A 681 17.56 15.99 -17.21
C SER A 681 17.69 14.51 -17.59
N ILE A 682 17.06 14.08 -18.70
CA ILE A 682 17.20 12.71 -19.22
C ILE A 682 18.67 12.39 -19.55
N LYS A 683 19.40 13.32 -20.20
CA LYS A 683 20.83 13.12 -20.50
C LYS A 683 21.67 12.89 -19.25
N VAL A 684 21.41 13.63 -18.17
CA VAL A 684 22.11 13.45 -16.89
C VAL A 684 21.82 12.07 -16.29
N VAL A 685 20.56 11.61 -16.35
CA VAL A 685 20.17 10.28 -15.86
C VAL A 685 20.81 9.18 -16.71
N LEU A 686 20.72 9.27 -18.05
CA LEU A 686 21.34 8.32 -18.98
C LEU A 686 22.86 8.23 -18.76
N ALA A 687 23.55 9.36 -18.60
CA ALA A 687 24.98 9.36 -18.32
C ALA A 687 25.33 8.66 -16.99
N ALA A 688 24.51 8.83 -15.95
CA ALA A 688 24.71 8.14 -14.68
C ALA A 688 24.45 6.63 -14.80
N ILE A 689 23.40 6.23 -15.53
CA ILE A 689 23.09 4.82 -15.80
C ILE A 689 24.19 4.17 -16.62
N ASP A 690 24.66 4.80 -17.69
CA ASP A 690 25.72 4.28 -18.55
C ASP A 690 27.05 4.15 -17.78
N ALA A 691 27.39 5.13 -16.93
CA ALA A 691 28.53 5.04 -16.03
C ALA A 691 28.41 3.86 -15.06
N ALA A 692 27.22 3.63 -14.50
CA ALA A 692 26.96 2.50 -13.60
C ALA A 692 27.06 1.15 -14.32
N ILE A 693 26.44 1.02 -15.50
CA ILE A 693 26.53 -0.19 -16.34
C ILE A 693 27.98 -0.46 -16.74
N SER A 694 28.74 0.56 -17.15
CA SER A 694 30.14 0.42 -17.53
C SER A 694 30.98 -0.04 -16.34
N ARG A 695 30.81 0.60 -15.17
CA ARG A 695 31.54 0.26 -13.95
C ARG A 695 31.25 -1.16 -13.51
N LEU A 696 29.98 -1.56 -13.46
CA LEU A 696 29.58 -2.92 -13.20
C LEU A 696 30.27 -3.83 -14.21
N THR A 697 29.96 -3.72 -15.50
CA THR A 697 30.45 -4.64 -16.56
C THR A 697 31.97 -4.80 -16.60
N SER A 698 32.74 -3.78 -16.22
CA SER A 698 34.20 -3.84 -16.14
C SER A 698 34.76 -4.60 -14.92
N THR A 699 33.94 -4.92 -13.93
CA THR A 699 34.36 -5.55 -12.68
C THR A 699 34.51 -7.07 -12.85
N ASN A 700 35.61 -7.63 -12.34
CA ASN A 700 35.87 -9.06 -12.44
C ASN A 700 34.89 -9.87 -11.58
N ARG A 701 33.88 -10.47 -12.22
CA ARG A 701 32.84 -11.28 -11.57
C ARG A 701 33.34 -12.61 -11.00
N SER A 702 34.52 -13.09 -11.38
CA SER A 702 35.03 -14.37 -10.88
C SER A 702 35.36 -14.35 -9.39
N GLU A 703 35.52 -13.15 -8.81
CA GLU A 703 35.93 -12.92 -7.42
C GLU A 703 34.71 -12.76 -6.47
N PHE A 704 33.49 -12.86 -6.99
CA PHE A 704 32.26 -12.69 -6.22
C PHE A 704 31.69 -14.03 -5.73
N SER A 705 31.08 -14.02 -4.54
CA SER A 705 30.24 -15.14 -4.09
C SER A 705 29.02 -15.30 -4.99
N GLU A 706 28.46 -16.51 -5.12
CA GLU A 706 27.33 -16.71 -6.04
C GLU A 706 26.10 -15.88 -5.67
N THR A 707 25.81 -15.75 -4.39
CA THR A 707 24.72 -14.87 -3.92
C THR A 707 24.94 -13.42 -4.33
N PHE A 708 26.20 -12.94 -4.35
CA PHE A 708 26.50 -11.59 -4.80
C PHE A 708 26.47 -11.47 -6.32
N LYS A 709 26.85 -12.51 -7.08
CA LYS A 709 26.71 -12.53 -8.55
C LYS A 709 25.24 -12.41 -8.97
N GLU A 710 24.34 -13.13 -8.32
CA GLU A 710 22.89 -13.01 -8.56
C GLU A 710 22.39 -11.59 -8.31
N ARG A 711 22.75 -11.00 -7.16
CA ARG A 711 22.35 -9.62 -6.83
C ARG A 711 22.95 -8.60 -7.79
N TYR A 712 24.20 -8.81 -8.19
CA TYR A 712 24.88 -8.00 -9.19
C TYR A 712 24.15 -8.07 -10.54
N ASP A 713 23.73 -9.26 -10.96
CA ASP A 713 23.02 -9.46 -12.23
C ASP A 713 21.65 -8.76 -12.21
N GLN A 714 20.96 -8.81 -11.08
CA GLN A 714 19.73 -8.04 -10.85
C GLN A 714 19.96 -6.53 -10.95
N MET A 715 21.04 -6.00 -10.36
CA MET A 715 21.38 -4.57 -10.47
C MET A 715 21.66 -4.16 -11.91
N LEU A 716 22.40 -4.97 -12.66
CA LEU A 716 22.70 -4.71 -14.07
C LEU A 716 21.44 -4.72 -14.93
N GLU A 717 20.54 -5.68 -14.68
CA GLU A 717 19.27 -5.77 -15.41
C GLU A 717 18.33 -4.61 -15.09
N GLN A 718 18.23 -4.21 -13.82
CA GLN A 718 17.47 -3.03 -13.43
C GLN A 718 17.98 -1.75 -14.11
N LEU A 719 19.30 -1.55 -14.18
CA LEU A 719 19.89 -0.40 -14.88
C LEU A 719 19.57 -0.42 -16.39
N ARG A 720 19.56 -1.59 -17.04
CA ARG A 720 19.16 -1.72 -18.45
C ARG A 720 17.70 -1.34 -18.66
N ILE A 721 16.81 -1.79 -17.79
CA ILE A 721 15.39 -1.43 -17.84
C ILE A 721 15.21 0.08 -17.67
N MET A 722 15.90 0.68 -16.69
CA MET A 722 15.88 2.14 -16.47
C MET A 722 16.38 2.91 -17.70
N ARG A 723 17.46 2.43 -18.33
CA ARG A 723 18.02 3.01 -19.55
C ARG A 723 16.98 3.00 -20.69
N ILE A 724 16.33 1.86 -20.92
CA ILE A 724 15.28 1.72 -21.94
C ILE A 724 14.11 2.68 -21.67
N GLY A 725 13.70 2.83 -20.40
CA GLY A 725 12.68 3.79 -19.99
C GLY A 725 13.05 5.24 -20.35
N MET A 726 14.29 5.64 -20.04
CA MET A 726 14.79 6.98 -20.36
C MET A 726 14.94 7.24 -21.86
N GLU A 727 15.42 6.26 -22.63
CA GLU A 727 15.50 6.37 -24.10
C GLU A 727 14.10 6.48 -24.74
N ARG A 728 13.10 5.78 -24.18
CA ARG A 728 11.70 5.93 -24.61
C ARG A 728 11.19 7.34 -24.32
N ASP A 729 11.42 7.85 -23.11
CA ASP A 729 10.95 9.17 -22.72
C ASP A 729 11.64 10.27 -23.57
N GLU A 730 12.92 10.12 -23.92
CA GLU A 730 13.63 10.99 -24.86
C GLU A 730 12.98 11.03 -26.26
N LYS A 731 12.54 9.87 -26.77
CA LYS A 731 11.79 9.78 -28.04
C LYS A 731 10.45 10.52 -27.94
N LEU A 732 9.75 10.42 -26.81
CA LEU A 732 8.49 11.14 -26.59
C LEU A 732 8.69 12.65 -26.59
N LEU A 733 9.76 13.16 -25.96
CA LEU A 733 10.12 14.59 -26.02
C LEU A 733 10.41 15.07 -27.46
N SER A 734 10.85 14.17 -28.34
CA SER A 734 11.07 14.50 -29.74
C SER A 734 9.76 14.57 -30.52
N LYS A 735 8.80 13.68 -30.21
CA LYS A 735 7.45 13.69 -30.79
C LYS A 735 6.63 14.91 -30.37
N ALA A 736 6.85 15.43 -29.16
CA ALA A 736 6.14 16.61 -28.68
C ALA A 736 6.45 17.91 -29.44
N ASN A 737 7.51 17.94 -30.24
CA ASN A 737 8.02 19.17 -30.85
C ASN A 737 7.02 19.82 -31.82
N GLY A 738 6.50 21.00 -31.46
CA GLY A 738 5.54 21.78 -32.25
C GLY A 738 4.07 21.45 -31.93
N LEU A 739 3.82 20.49 -31.03
CA LEU A 739 2.46 20.16 -30.60
C LEU A 739 1.88 21.22 -29.67
N SER A 740 2.69 21.89 -28.83
CA SER A 740 2.17 22.92 -27.93
C SER A 740 1.54 24.09 -28.71
N SER A 741 2.20 24.50 -29.81
CA SER A 741 1.74 25.59 -30.67
C SER A 741 0.52 25.17 -31.49
N SER A 742 0.55 23.96 -32.05
CA SER A 742 -0.56 23.41 -32.83
C SER A 742 -1.81 23.19 -31.98
N PHE A 743 -1.62 22.66 -30.77
CA PHE A 743 -2.69 22.45 -29.80
C PHE A 743 -3.21 23.77 -29.20
N GLY A 744 -2.33 24.75 -28.96
CA GLY A 744 -2.73 26.10 -28.57
C GLY A 744 -3.64 26.76 -29.59
N ALA A 745 -3.29 26.69 -30.88
CA ALA A 745 -4.14 27.21 -31.96
C ALA A 745 -5.50 26.49 -32.04
N TYR A 746 -5.51 25.17 -31.81
CA TYR A 746 -6.74 24.39 -31.69
C TYR A 746 -7.59 24.85 -30.49
N ASN A 747 -6.99 25.01 -29.31
CA ASN A 747 -7.67 25.45 -28.09
C ASN A 747 -8.26 26.86 -28.24
N ASP A 748 -7.53 27.79 -28.85
CA ASP A 748 -8.05 29.14 -29.15
C ASP A 748 -9.27 29.10 -30.08
N LYS A 749 -9.25 28.22 -31.09
CA LYS A 749 -10.40 28.01 -31.98
C LYS A 749 -11.58 27.39 -31.22
N ALA A 750 -11.31 26.43 -30.35
CA ALA A 750 -12.32 25.81 -29.49
C ALA A 750 -12.96 26.83 -28.53
N LEU A 751 -12.16 27.70 -27.92
CA LEU A 751 -12.63 28.79 -27.05
C LEU A 751 -13.54 29.78 -27.79
N ARG A 752 -13.15 30.17 -29.01
CA ARG A 752 -14.00 31.03 -29.87
C ARG A 752 -15.32 30.33 -30.22
N ASN A 753 -15.28 29.07 -30.66
CA ASN A 753 -16.49 28.29 -30.96
C ASN A 753 -17.39 28.15 -29.73
N ASN A 754 -16.85 27.82 -28.55
CA ASN A 754 -17.60 27.68 -27.32
C ASN A 754 -18.23 29.00 -26.85
N SER A 755 -17.53 30.13 -27.02
CA SER A 755 -18.05 31.46 -26.71
C SER A 755 -19.23 31.81 -27.62
N GLN A 756 -19.10 31.57 -28.93
CA GLN A 756 -20.19 31.76 -29.90
C GLN A 756 -21.39 30.85 -29.60
N ILE A 757 -21.15 29.58 -29.27
CA ILE A 757 -22.20 28.63 -28.86
C ILE A 757 -22.89 29.10 -27.57
N ALA A 758 -22.16 29.67 -26.62
CA ALA A 758 -22.74 30.20 -25.38
C ALA A 758 -23.63 31.42 -25.64
N GLU A 759 -23.22 32.32 -26.53
CA GLU A 759 -24.04 33.45 -26.98
C GLU A 759 -25.32 32.97 -27.69
N ASP A 760 -25.18 32.02 -28.63
CA ASP A 760 -26.32 31.46 -29.38
C ASP A 760 -27.26 30.66 -28.45
N SER A 761 -26.71 29.93 -27.48
CA SER A 761 -27.50 29.22 -26.46
C SER A 761 -28.25 30.19 -25.53
N ALA A 762 -27.63 31.31 -25.15
CA ALA A 762 -28.27 32.35 -24.35
C ALA A 762 -29.42 33.03 -25.11
N LEU A 763 -29.32 33.14 -26.45
CA LEU A 763 -30.38 33.64 -27.32
C LEU A 763 -31.52 32.63 -27.48
N ILE A 764 -31.21 31.35 -27.72
CA ILE A 764 -32.21 30.32 -28.03
C ILE A 764 -32.96 29.82 -26.80
N THR A 765 -32.29 29.71 -25.65
CA THR A 765 -32.89 29.10 -24.45
C THR A 765 -34.18 29.79 -23.99
N PRO A 766 -34.28 31.14 -23.96
CA PRO A 766 -35.53 31.83 -23.68
C PRO A 766 -36.59 31.55 -24.77
N VAL A 767 -36.21 31.66 -26.05
CA VAL A 767 -37.12 31.45 -27.19
C VAL A 767 -37.72 30.04 -27.16
N LEU A 768 -36.90 29.02 -26.99
CA LEU A 768 -37.32 27.63 -26.90
C LEU A 768 -38.30 27.40 -25.74
N ARG A 769 -38.01 27.98 -24.57
CA ARG A 769 -38.86 27.89 -23.38
C ARG A 769 -40.25 28.47 -23.65
N ASP A 770 -40.31 29.63 -24.29
CA ASP A 770 -41.56 30.34 -24.51
C ASP A 770 -42.39 29.71 -25.63
N PHE A 771 -41.74 29.21 -26.69
CA PHE A 771 -42.41 28.35 -27.68
C PHE A 771 -42.94 27.05 -27.07
N TRP A 772 -42.24 26.45 -26.11
CA TRP A 772 -42.70 25.23 -25.44
C TRP A 772 -43.89 25.48 -24.51
N LYS A 773 -43.88 26.59 -23.76
CA LYS A 773 -45.05 27.04 -22.99
C LYS A 773 -46.26 27.28 -23.89
N ALA A 774 -46.06 27.95 -25.02
CA ALA A 774 -47.13 28.19 -25.98
C ALA A 774 -47.65 26.86 -26.56
N LYS A 775 -46.76 25.94 -26.96
CA LYS A 775 -47.13 24.58 -27.42
C LYS A 775 -48.01 23.88 -26.39
N GLN A 776 -47.60 23.85 -25.11
CA GLN A 776 -48.38 23.21 -24.04
C GLN A 776 -49.74 23.87 -23.83
N SER A 777 -49.78 25.19 -23.71
CA SER A 777 -51.02 25.94 -23.50
C SER A 777 -52.00 25.80 -24.68
N LEU A 778 -51.50 25.85 -25.92
CA LEU A 778 -52.30 25.58 -27.13
C LEU A 778 -52.80 24.13 -27.16
N SER A 779 -51.95 23.15 -26.87
CA SER A 779 -52.35 21.73 -26.84
C SER A 779 -53.43 21.47 -25.79
N VAL A 780 -53.31 22.03 -24.58
CA VAL A 780 -54.33 21.91 -23.52
C VAL A 780 -55.64 22.57 -23.94
N THR A 781 -55.58 23.77 -24.52
CA THR A 781 -56.78 24.50 -24.98
C THR A 781 -57.50 23.74 -26.10
N ILE A 782 -56.75 23.19 -27.06
CA ILE A 782 -57.29 22.38 -28.15
C ILE A 782 -57.84 21.06 -27.62
N ALA A 783 -57.17 20.40 -26.66
CA ALA A 783 -57.66 19.17 -26.04
C ALA A 783 -58.95 19.39 -25.24
N MET A 784 -59.04 20.48 -24.47
CA MET A 784 -60.26 20.86 -23.74
C MET A 784 -61.42 21.14 -24.70
N PHE A 785 -61.16 21.82 -25.82
CA PHE A 785 -62.17 22.07 -26.85
C PHE A 785 -62.61 20.78 -27.56
N THR A 786 -61.67 19.90 -27.90
CA THR A 786 -61.96 18.61 -28.55
C THR A 786 -62.74 17.67 -27.61
N ALA A 787 -62.50 17.77 -26.29
CA ALA A 787 -63.25 17.04 -25.28
C ALA A 787 -64.67 17.59 -25.09
N GLN A 788 -64.87 18.92 -25.20
CA GLN A 788 -66.19 19.55 -25.14
C GLN A 788 -67.01 19.38 -26.43
N SER A 789 -66.36 19.20 -27.59
CA SER A 789 -67.04 19.11 -28.89
C SER A 789 -67.65 17.73 -29.22
N LYS A 790 -67.60 16.75 -28.32
CA LYS A 790 -68.14 15.41 -28.59
C LYS A 790 -69.68 15.35 -28.70
N ASP A 791 -70.41 16.38 -28.24
CA ASP A 791 -71.87 16.43 -28.31
C ASP A 791 -72.46 17.78 -28.79
N THR A 792 -71.71 18.59 -29.55
CA THR A 792 -72.30 19.81 -30.16
C THR A 792 -71.67 20.15 -31.49
N PRO A 793 -72.45 20.32 -32.58
CA PRO A 793 -71.89 20.68 -33.88
C PRO A 793 -71.37 22.12 -33.85
N SER A 794 -70.09 22.29 -34.18
CA SER A 794 -69.51 23.48 -34.80
C SER A 794 -70.05 24.84 -34.31
N ARG A 795 -69.67 25.25 -33.10
CA ARG A 795 -69.54 26.67 -32.77
C ARG A 795 -68.08 27.04 -32.62
N VAL A 796 -67.69 28.00 -33.43
CA VAL A 796 -66.34 28.49 -33.73
C VAL A 796 -65.58 28.85 -32.45
N LEU A 797 -64.30 28.45 -32.41
CA LEU A 797 -63.32 28.93 -31.43
C LEU A 797 -63.41 30.45 -31.33
N ASN A 798 -63.93 30.97 -30.22
CA ASN A 798 -63.75 32.38 -29.90
C ASN A 798 -62.23 32.58 -29.80
N SER A 799 -61.64 33.39 -30.69
CA SER A 799 -60.19 33.44 -30.91
C SER A 799 -59.42 34.19 -29.82
N GLY A 800 -60.12 34.93 -28.95
CA GLY A 800 -59.53 35.75 -27.88
C GLY A 800 -58.60 34.99 -26.91
N PRO A 801 -58.97 33.82 -26.36
CA PRO A 801 -58.09 33.04 -25.47
C PRO A 801 -56.85 32.49 -26.20
N LEU A 802 -57.00 32.10 -27.47
CA LEU A 802 -55.89 31.60 -28.29
C LEU A 802 -54.85 32.70 -28.54
N PHE A 803 -55.30 33.91 -28.88
CA PHE A 803 -54.41 35.05 -29.06
C PHE A 803 -53.73 35.47 -27.76
N LYS A 804 -54.50 35.55 -26.68
CA LYS A 804 -53.97 35.89 -25.37
C LYS A 804 -52.91 34.89 -24.90
N ILE A 805 -53.06 33.59 -25.19
CA ILE A 805 -52.04 32.58 -24.88
C ILE A 805 -50.75 32.80 -25.68
N ILE A 806 -50.83 33.21 -26.95
CA ILE A 806 -49.65 33.44 -27.81
C ILE A 806 -48.97 34.77 -27.43
N GLU A 807 -49.74 35.79 -27.08
CA GLU A 807 -49.24 37.09 -26.60
C GLU A 807 -48.64 36.99 -25.20
N ASP A 808 -49.31 36.33 -24.25
CA ASP A 808 -48.81 36.13 -22.87
C ASP A 808 -47.52 35.30 -22.83
N ALA A 809 -47.26 34.50 -23.88
CA ALA A 809 -46.03 33.73 -24.04
C ALA A 809 -44.97 34.46 -24.89
N ASP A 810 -45.14 35.75 -25.21
CA ASP A 810 -44.22 36.58 -26.02
C ASP A 810 -43.86 36.00 -27.41
N VAL A 811 -44.60 35.00 -27.90
CA VAL A 811 -44.26 34.26 -29.12
C VAL A 811 -44.31 35.13 -30.36
N LEU A 812 -45.27 36.08 -30.45
CA LEU A 812 -45.35 37.01 -31.58
C LEU A 812 -44.18 37.99 -31.61
N SER A 813 -43.73 38.44 -30.44
CA SER A 813 -42.55 39.32 -30.31
C SER A 813 -41.28 38.60 -30.76
N HIS A 814 -41.09 37.37 -30.28
CA HIS A 814 -39.96 36.53 -30.70
C HIS A 814 -40.04 36.15 -32.18
N SER A 815 -41.21 35.76 -32.69
CA SER A 815 -41.42 35.44 -34.10
C SER A 815 -41.07 36.61 -35.01
N LYS A 816 -41.51 37.83 -34.65
CA LYS A 816 -41.20 39.06 -35.38
C LYS A 816 -39.71 39.41 -35.33
N ARG A 817 -39.06 39.29 -34.15
CA ARG A 817 -37.60 39.51 -34.00
C ARG A 817 -36.78 38.53 -34.83
N LEU A 818 -37.27 37.30 -34.98
CA LEU A 818 -36.62 36.23 -35.73
C LEU A 818 -37.03 36.21 -37.22
N GLY A 819 -37.94 37.09 -37.66
CA GLY A 819 -38.41 37.17 -39.04
C GLY A 819 -39.19 35.94 -39.51
N LEU A 820 -39.94 35.30 -38.62
CA LEU A 820 -40.64 34.03 -38.86
C LEU A 820 -42.09 34.19 -39.36
N GLY A 821 -42.68 35.39 -39.28
CA GLY A 821 -43.96 35.72 -39.91
C GLY A 821 -45.22 35.12 -39.24
N ILE A 822 -45.14 34.61 -38.01
CA ILE A 822 -46.31 34.06 -37.30
C ILE A 822 -47.35 35.16 -37.04
N GLU A 823 -46.91 36.39 -36.86
CA GLU A 823 -47.75 37.59 -36.70
C GLU A 823 -48.64 37.88 -37.91
N GLU A 824 -48.28 37.41 -39.11
CA GLU A 824 -49.10 37.60 -40.32
C GLU A 824 -50.30 36.66 -40.33
N LEU A 825 -50.17 35.49 -39.71
CA LEU A 825 -51.27 34.54 -39.51
C LEU A 825 -52.31 35.05 -38.50
N VAL A 826 -52.08 36.20 -37.86
CA VAL A 826 -52.92 36.79 -36.81
C VAL A 826 -53.73 38.00 -37.28
N LYS A 827 -53.37 38.63 -38.41
CA LYS A 827 -53.70 40.03 -38.75
C LYS A 827 -55.10 40.37 -39.35
N GLU A 828 -56.08 39.49 -39.44
CA GLU A 828 -57.40 39.88 -40.01
C GLU A 828 -58.45 40.28 -38.96
N PRO A 829 -59.26 41.33 -39.20
CA PRO A 829 -60.21 41.87 -38.22
C PRO A 829 -61.41 40.94 -38.06
N PHE A 830 -61.59 40.41 -36.85
CA PHE A 830 -62.77 39.64 -36.49
C PHE A 830 -63.99 40.56 -36.30
N LEU A 831 -65.09 40.25 -36.99
CA LEU A 831 -66.40 40.89 -36.84
C LEU A 831 -66.86 40.91 -35.38
N GLU A 832 -67.05 42.10 -34.83
CA GLU A 832 -67.81 42.31 -33.59
C GLU A 832 -69.22 41.73 -33.75
N MET A 833 -69.56 40.68 -33.00
CA MET A 833 -70.94 40.27 -32.80
C MET A 833 -71.45 40.85 -31.48
N GLN A 834 -72.38 41.81 -31.58
CA GLN A 834 -73.14 42.33 -30.46
C GLN A 834 -73.91 41.21 -29.76
N GLY A 835 -73.72 41.11 -28.45
CA GLY A 835 -74.36 40.12 -27.60
C GLY A 835 -75.85 40.38 -27.38
N LYS A 836 -76.60 39.29 -27.17
CA LYS A 836 -77.84 39.31 -26.40
C LYS A 836 -77.99 38.02 -25.58
N ASN A 837 -78.03 38.24 -24.27
CA ASN A 837 -78.64 37.42 -23.23
C ASN A 837 -77.95 36.11 -22.84
N GLY A 838 -77.24 36.18 -21.69
CA GLY A 838 -76.92 35.00 -20.87
C GLY A 838 -75.55 35.06 -20.21
N LEU A 839 -75.27 36.12 -19.45
CA LEU A 839 -74.07 36.22 -18.61
C LEU A 839 -74.11 35.18 -17.48
N VAL A 840 -73.10 34.32 -17.42
CA VAL A 840 -72.54 33.87 -16.14
C VAL A 840 -71.24 34.64 -15.98
N ASP A 841 -71.29 35.71 -15.18
CA ASP A 841 -70.10 36.41 -14.73
C ASP A 841 -69.31 35.49 -13.79
N ILE A 842 -68.09 35.14 -14.16
CA ILE A 842 -67.05 34.83 -13.17
C ILE A 842 -66.32 36.16 -12.94
N TYR A 843 -66.70 36.87 -11.89
CA TYR A 843 -65.98 38.07 -11.48
C TYR A 843 -64.53 37.69 -11.13
N THR A 844 -63.58 38.54 -11.52
CA THR A 844 -62.16 38.47 -11.14
C THR A 844 -61.96 38.39 -9.62
N THR A 845 -62.95 38.74 -8.81
CA THR A 845 -62.95 38.55 -7.36
C THR A 845 -63.07 37.09 -6.91
N ASP A 846 -63.66 36.18 -7.69
CA ASP A 846 -63.77 34.76 -7.33
C ASP A 846 -62.55 33.95 -7.78
N PHE A 847 -61.92 34.33 -8.89
CA PHE A 847 -60.59 33.81 -9.26
C PHE A 847 -59.49 34.34 -8.32
N SER A 848 -59.60 35.61 -7.88
CA SER A 848 -58.71 36.17 -6.87
C SER A 848 -58.95 35.56 -5.48
N LYS A 849 -60.18 35.13 -5.14
CA LYS A 849 -60.44 34.33 -3.91
C LYS A 849 -59.94 32.88 -4.02
N ALA A 850 -59.89 32.31 -5.22
CA ALA A 850 -59.31 30.98 -5.47
C ALA A 850 -57.77 31.02 -5.40
N ILE A 851 -57.14 32.03 -6.01
CA ILE A 851 -55.69 32.26 -5.91
C ILE A 851 -55.30 32.75 -4.51
N SER A 852 -56.09 33.60 -3.86
CA SER A 852 -55.82 33.97 -2.47
C SER A 852 -55.98 32.77 -1.53
N LYS A 853 -56.90 31.82 -1.77
CA LYS A 853 -56.97 30.57 -0.99
C LYS A 853 -55.80 29.61 -1.24
N VAL A 854 -55.14 29.69 -2.39
CA VAL A 854 -53.92 28.92 -2.70
C VAL A 854 -52.66 29.62 -2.18
N GLN A 855 -52.63 30.96 -2.17
CA GLN A 855 -51.52 31.78 -1.66
C GLN A 855 -51.63 32.12 -0.17
N SER A 856 -52.81 31.95 0.45
CA SER A 856 -53.04 32.08 1.89
C SER A 856 -53.18 30.73 2.59
N ALA A 857 -52.84 29.62 1.95
CA ALA A 857 -52.53 28.41 2.69
C ALA A 857 -51.27 28.72 3.52
N PRO A 858 -51.33 28.67 4.86
CA PRO A 858 -50.18 28.99 5.69
C PRO A 858 -49.05 28.02 5.33
N VAL A 859 -47.86 28.57 5.02
CA VAL A 859 -46.57 27.86 5.03
C VAL A 859 -46.29 27.22 6.41
N ASN A 860 -47.19 27.43 7.36
CA ASN A 860 -47.20 26.91 8.71
C ASN A 860 -47.75 25.48 8.81
N GLU A 861 -48.35 24.89 7.76
CA GLU A 861 -48.82 23.48 7.82
C GLU A 861 -47.74 22.44 7.49
N TYR A 862 -46.74 22.78 6.67
CA TYR A 862 -45.52 21.96 6.56
C TYR A 862 -44.66 22.10 7.83
N GLY A 863 -44.65 23.29 8.42
CA GLY A 863 -44.07 23.54 9.74
C GLY A 863 -44.78 22.78 10.85
N LEU A 864 -46.12 22.72 10.85
CA LEU A 864 -46.92 21.92 11.80
C LEU A 864 -46.76 20.41 11.56
N PHE A 865 -46.62 19.98 10.31
CA PHE A 865 -46.34 18.59 9.96
C PHE A 865 -45.01 18.16 10.56
N PHE A 866 -43.93 18.93 10.31
CA PHE A 866 -42.62 18.66 10.89
C PHE A 866 -42.61 18.87 12.40
N GLN A 867 -43.28 19.89 12.96
CA GLN A 867 -43.37 20.07 14.41
C GLN A 867 -44.14 18.96 15.11
N LYS A 868 -45.21 18.42 14.53
CA LYS A 868 -45.91 17.25 15.10
C LYS A 868 -45.09 15.97 14.93
N LEU A 869 -44.38 15.81 13.80
CA LEU A 869 -43.42 14.71 13.61
C LEU A 869 -42.27 14.79 14.63
N TYR A 870 -41.78 16.00 14.90
CA TYR A 870 -40.73 16.30 15.87
C TYR A 870 -41.24 16.19 17.29
N ALA A 871 -42.47 16.60 17.61
CA ALA A 871 -43.06 16.45 18.94
C ALA A 871 -43.28 14.97 19.30
N VAL A 872 -43.71 14.15 18.33
CA VAL A 872 -43.78 12.69 18.48
C VAL A 872 -42.37 12.06 18.57
N ALA A 873 -41.36 12.67 17.94
CA ALA A 873 -39.97 12.24 18.01
C ALA A 873 -39.25 12.65 19.31
N ASP A 874 -39.60 13.81 19.89
CA ASP A 874 -39.02 14.38 21.10
C ASP A 874 -39.57 13.72 22.37
N GLU A 875 -40.84 13.31 22.38
CA GLU A 875 -41.42 12.64 23.56
C GLU A 875 -40.92 11.19 23.75
N GLN A 876 -40.30 10.54 22.75
CA GLN A 876 -39.87 9.13 22.84
C GLN A 876 -38.53 8.73 22.19
N GLY A 877 -37.69 9.68 21.75
CA GLY A 877 -36.36 9.37 21.20
C GLY A 877 -36.38 9.15 19.67
N GLY A 878 -36.09 10.24 18.95
CA GLY A 878 -36.38 10.41 17.52
C GLY A 878 -35.40 9.83 16.51
N VAL A 879 -35.91 9.68 15.28
CA VAL A 879 -35.33 9.13 14.04
C VAL A 879 -35.38 7.60 13.91
N GLY A 880 -34.85 6.85 14.89
CA GLY A 880 -34.89 5.38 14.84
C GLY A 880 -36.31 4.77 14.90
N ILE A 881 -37.21 5.44 15.62
CA ILE A 881 -38.59 4.97 15.85
C ILE A 881 -39.53 5.37 14.70
N ILE A 882 -39.31 6.48 14.00
CA ILE A 882 -40.12 6.86 12.82
C ILE A 882 -39.87 5.88 11.67
N MET A 883 -38.60 5.51 11.44
CA MET A 883 -38.23 4.41 10.54
C MET A 883 -38.76 3.07 11.06
N GLY A 884 -38.71 2.83 12.38
CA GLY A 884 -39.26 1.64 13.02
C GLY A 884 -40.78 1.50 12.87
N LEU A 885 -41.54 2.60 12.89
CA LEU A 885 -42.99 2.66 12.67
C LEU A 885 -43.31 2.47 11.18
N LEU A 886 -42.62 3.16 10.28
CA LEU A 886 -42.74 2.91 8.83
C LEU A 886 -42.45 1.44 8.45
N LEU A 887 -41.52 0.78 9.17
CA LEU A 887 -41.16 -0.63 8.97
C LEU A 887 -42.06 -1.64 9.70
N ARG A 888 -42.66 -1.30 10.86
CA ARG A 888 -43.50 -2.22 11.66
C ARG A 888 -45.00 -2.09 11.41
N SER A 889 -45.53 -0.89 11.15
CA SER A 889 -46.97 -0.68 11.01
C SER A 889 -47.49 -0.79 9.57
N GLY A 890 -46.62 -0.80 8.56
CA GLY A 890 -47.00 -0.98 7.15
C GLY A 890 -48.22 -0.15 6.75
N ASN A 891 -49.26 -0.81 6.23
CA ASN A 891 -50.50 -0.19 5.75
C ASN A 891 -51.30 0.59 6.81
N THR A 892 -50.95 0.49 8.10
CA THR A 892 -51.60 1.24 9.20
C THR A 892 -50.93 2.59 9.50
N PHE A 893 -49.77 2.89 8.90
CA PHE A 893 -49.09 4.18 9.06
C PHE A 893 -49.97 5.39 8.68
N PRO A 894 -50.77 5.36 7.60
CA PRO A 894 -51.73 6.42 7.30
C PRO A 894 -52.87 6.54 8.33
N ALA A 895 -53.24 5.44 8.99
CA ALA A 895 -54.33 5.42 9.96
C ALA A 895 -53.99 6.16 11.27
N ILE A 896 -52.71 6.40 11.56
CA ILE A 896 -52.27 7.26 12.67
C ILE A 896 -52.76 8.71 12.47
N PHE A 897 -53.03 9.09 11.22
CA PHE A 897 -53.53 10.40 10.83
C PHE A 897 -54.99 10.35 10.34
N GLN A 898 -55.76 9.33 10.73
CA GLN A 898 -57.13 9.11 10.26
C GLN A 898 -58.09 10.27 10.56
N ASP A 899 -57.80 11.06 11.60
CA ASP A 899 -58.58 12.25 11.96
C ASP A 899 -58.20 13.49 11.13
N ASP A 900 -57.19 13.39 10.25
CA ASP A 900 -56.75 14.41 9.30
C ASP A 900 -56.56 13.80 7.89
N PRO A 901 -57.59 13.85 7.03
CA PRO A 901 -57.60 13.16 5.73
C PRO A 901 -56.46 13.56 4.79
N LYS A 902 -55.98 14.81 4.87
CA LYS A 902 -54.89 15.30 4.02
C LYS A 902 -53.53 14.78 4.48
N MET A 903 -53.34 14.68 5.80
CA MET A 903 -52.15 14.04 6.38
C MET A 903 -52.12 12.54 6.10
N ALA A 904 -53.27 11.87 6.19
CA ALA A 904 -53.39 10.46 5.82
C ALA A 904 -52.99 10.23 4.35
N GLU A 905 -53.47 11.08 3.42
CA GLU A 905 -53.12 10.98 2.00
C GLU A 905 -51.61 11.24 1.75
N ALA A 906 -51.03 12.24 2.42
CA ALA A 906 -49.60 12.53 2.35
C ALA A 906 -48.75 11.38 2.91
N ALA A 907 -49.16 10.78 4.04
CA ALA A 907 -48.51 9.61 4.64
C ALA A 907 -48.60 8.38 3.72
N THR A 908 -49.71 8.19 3.01
CA THR A 908 -49.85 7.13 1.98
C THR A 908 -48.89 7.34 0.81
N LYS A 909 -48.75 8.57 0.29
CA LYS A 909 -47.81 8.87 -0.80
C LYS A 909 -46.35 8.67 -0.36
N LEU A 910 -46.01 9.06 0.86
CA LEU A 910 -44.68 8.89 1.43
C LEU A 910 -44.31 7.41 1.61
N TYR A 911 -45.24 6.60 2.12
CA TYR A 911 -45.07 5.15 2.26
C TYR A 911 -44.86 4.48 0.90
N LYS A 912 -45.60 4.88 -0.14
CA LYS A 912 -45.45 4.34 -1.50
C LYS A 912 -44.08 4.65 -2.11
N LEU A 913 -43.61 5.89 -1.99
CA LEU A 913 -42.27 6.31 -2.41
C LEU A 913 -41.16 5.58 -1.64
N PHE A 914 -41.37 5.28 -0.36
CA PHE A 914 -40.45 4.52 0.46
C PHE A 914 -40.31 3.07 -0.01
N ILE A 915 -41.42 2.39 -0.32
CA ILE A 915 -41.42 1.03 -0.88
C ILE A 915 -40.72 0.99 -2.25
N GLU A 916 -41.00 1.94 -3.14
CA GLU A 916 -40.33 2.05 -4.44
C GLU A 916 -38.80 2.24 -4.31
N ARG A 917 -38.36 3.08 -3.36
CA ARG A 917 -36.93 3.27 -3.05
C ARG A 917 -36.30 2.04 -2.41
N GLN A 918 -37.03 1.32 -1.55
CA GLN A 918 -36.55 0.10 -0.92
C GLN A 918 -36.37 -1.02 -1.97
N GLU A 919 -37.24 -1.12 -2.98
CA GLU A 919 -37.07 -2.06 -4.10
C GLU A 919 -35.82 -1.75 -4.94
N VAL A 920 -35.52 -0.48 -5.19
CA VAL A 920 -34.27 -0.08 -5.87
C VAL A 920 -33.05 -0.43 -5.03
N ALA A 921 -33.09 -0.19 -3.72
CA ALA A 921 -32.01 -0.58 -2.81
C ALA A 921 -31.84 -2.12 -2.74
N ARG A 922 -32.94 -2.88 -2.75
CA ARG A 922 -32.91 -4.35 -2.78
C ARG A 922 -32.33 -4.89 -4.09
N LYS A 923 -32.64 -4.26 -5.22
CA LYS A 923 -32.04 -4.59 -6.53
C LYS A 923 -30.54 -4.31 -6.53
N ASN A 924 -30.10 -3.20 -5.95
CA ASN A 924 -28.68 -2.87 -5.85
C ASN A 924 -27.92 -3.78 -4.87
N GLN A 925 -28.55 -4.19 -3.76
CA GLN A 925 -27.96 -5.18 -2.84
C GLN A 925 -27.81 -6.54 -3.52
N GLY A 926 -28.76 -6.95 -4.36
CA GLY A 926 -28.65 -8.18 -5.16
C GLY A 926 -27.43 -8.18 -6.09
N VAL A 927 -27.11 -7.04 -6.71
CA VAL A 927 -25.90 -6.89 -7.54
C VAL A 927 -24.62 -6.99 -6.71
N ILE A 928 -24.61 -6.43 -5.49
CA ILE A 928 -23.47 -6.51 -4.57
C ILE A 928 -23.27 -7.95 -4.07
N ASP A 929 -24.36 -8.65 -3.72
CA ASP A 929 -24.32 -10.04 -3.26
C ASP A 929 -23.88 -10.98 -4.40
N GLU A 930 -24.30 -10.71 -5.65
CA GLU A 930 -23.87 -11.43 -6.84
C GLU A 930 -22.37 -11.22 -7.13
N LEU A 931 -21.88 -9.97 -7.04
CA LEU A 931 -20.46 -9.67 -7.16
C LEU A 931 -19.64 -10.38 -6.07
N LYS A 932 -20.11 -10.36 -4.82
CA LYS A 932 -19.47 -11.06 -3.70
C LYS A 932 -19.40 -12.56 -3.94
N ALA A 933 -20.49 -13.17 -4.40
CA ALA A 933 -20.53 -14.59 -4.75
C ALA A 933 -19.55 -14.95 -5.89
N ARG A 934 -19.42 -14.07 -6.90
CA ARG A 934 -18.44 -14.25 -7.98
C ARG A 934 -17.00 -14.17 -7.48
N PHE A 935 -16.69 -13.23 -6.59
CA PHE A 935 -15.37 -13.17 -5.95
C PHE A 935 -15.09 -14.39 -5.07
N ASP A 936 -16.05 -14.82 -4.24
CA ASP A 936 -15.89 -15.98 -3.37
C ASP A 936 -15.69 -17.28 -4.20
N MET A 937 -16.34 -17.38 -5.37
CA MET A 937 -16.12 -18.47 -6.31
C MET A 937 -14.71 -18.48 -6.90
N VAL A 938 -14.21 -17.32 -7.36
CA VAL A 938 -12.82 -17.19 -7.85
C VAL A 938 -11.83 -17.52 -6.75
N LEU A 939 -12.03 -16.97 -5.54
CA LEU A 939 -11.18 -17.22 -4.39
C LEU A 939 -11.13 -18.72 -4.03
N ASN A 940 -12.28 -19.40 -4.06
CA ASN A 940 -12.33 -20.84 -3.83
C ASN A 940 -11.59 -21.63 -4.91
N LYS A 941 -11.73 -21.28 -6.19
CA LYS A 941 -10.96 -21.90 -7.29
C LYS A 941 -9.46 -21.71 -7.09
N VAL A 942 -9.03 -20.49 -6.78
CA VAL A 942 -7.61 -20.17 -6.50
C VAL A 942 -7.09 -20.99 -5.31
N ASN A 943 -7.82 -21.04 -4.20
CA ASN A 943 -7.43 -21.80 -3.02
C ASN A 943 -7.40 -23.33 -3.26
N GLN A 944 -8.30 -23.84 -4.11
CA GLN A 944 -8.30 -25.24 -4.54
C GLN A 944 -7.09 -25.61 -5.40
N LEU A 945 -6.48 -24.64 -6.09
CA LEU A 945 -5.22 -24.84 -6.85
C LEU A 945 -3.99 -24.79 -5.96
N ILE A 946 -3.98 -23.89 -4.98
CA ILE A 946 -2.82 -23.70 -4.10
C ILE A 946 -2.47 -25.01 -3.40
N LYS A 947 -3.46 -25.72 -2.84
CA LYS A 947 -3.21 -26.93 -2.05
C LYS A 947 -2.49 -28.07 -2.81
N PRO A 948 -2.95 -28.52 -4.00
CA PRO A 948 -2.24 -29.53 -4.77
C PRO A 948 -0.92 -29.00 -5.34
N MET A 949 -0.84 -27.72 -5.76
CA MET A 949 0.42 -27.13 -6.25
C MET A 949 1.48 -27.05 -5.15
N GLN A 950 1.09 -26.73 -3.92
CA GLN A 950 1.96 -26.76 -2.75
C GLN A 950 2.43 -28.19 -2.46
N GLY A 951 1.54 -29.20 -2.58
CA GLY A 951 1.93 -30.61 -2.43
C GLY A 951 2.90 -31.10 -3.51
N ASP A 952 2.67 -30.71 -4.77
CA ASP A 952 3.58 -31.00 -5.89
C ASP A 952 4.95 -30.30 -5.68
N TYR A 953 4.94 -29.07 -5.16
CA TYR A 953 6.16 -28.33 -4.81
C TYR A 953 6.94 -28.99 -3.66
N ASP A 954 6.26 -29.30 -2.55
CA ASP A 954 6.87 -29.86 -1.33
C ASP A 954 7.41 -31.29 -1.57
N SER A 955 6.83 -32.02 -2.52
CA SER A 955 7.31 -33.34 -2.96
C SER A 955 8.44 -33.29 -3.99
N GLY A 956 8.86 -32.09 -4.41
CA GLY A 956 9.91 -31.90 -5.42
C GLY A 956 9.45 -32.14 -6.88
N TYR A 957 8.15 -32.30 -7.12
CA TYR A 957 7.57 -32.48 -8.45
C TYR A 957 7.27 -31.13 -9.12
N TYR A 958 8.31 -30.34 -9.36
CA TYR A 958 8.19 -28.97 -9.87
C TYR A 958 7.50 -28.87 -11.24
N LEU A 959 7.65 -29.88 -12.11
CA LEU A 959 6.94 -29.94 -13.39
C LEU A 959 5.42 -30.08 -13.23
N GLY A 960 4.94 -30.69 -12.14
CA GLY A 960 3.51 -30.74 -11.81
C GLY A 960 2.93 -29.37 -11.47
N VAL A 961 3.72 -28.53 -10.80
CA VAL A 961 3.36 -27.12 -10.52
C VAL A 961 3.30 -26.31 -11.82
N LEU A 962 4.31 -26.47 -12.70
CA LEU A 962 4.38 -25.75 -13.97
C LEU A 962 3.29 -26.18 -14.96
N GLY A 963 2.94 -27.47 -14.98
CA GLY A 963 1.87 -28.02 -15.82
C GLY A 963 0.47 -27.47 -15.50
N ARG A 964 0.28 -26.85 -14.33
CA ARG A 964 -0.98 -26.22 -13.90
C ARG A 964 -1.03 -24.70 -14.14
N SER A 965 0.03 -24.10 -14.71
CA SER A 965 0.14 -22.65 -14.93
C SER A 965 -0.88 -22.09 -15.95
N SER A 966 -1.35 -22.92 -16.89
CA SER A 966 -2.44 -22.56 -17.81
C SER A 966 -3.75 -22.31 -17.05
N PHE A 967 -4.07 -23.16 -16.08
CA PHE A 967 -5.29 -23.02 -15.27
C PHE A 967 -5.27 -21.75 -14.40
N ILE A 968 -4.10 -21.31 -13.93
CA ILE A 968 -3.95 -20.00 -13.24
C ILE A 968 -4.35 -18.86 -14.17
N SER A 969 -3.98 -18.94 -15.44
CA SER A 969 -4.30 -17.91 -16.43
C SER A 969 -5.80 -17.84 -16.71
N ASP A 970 -6.49 -18.98 -16.77
CA ASP A 970 -7.93 -19.05 -16.96
C ASP A 970 -8.70 -18.44 -15.78
N VAL A 971 -8.31 -18.80 -14.55
CA VAL A 971 -8.94 -18.24 -13.34
C VAL A 971 -8.64 -16.74 -13.21
N ARG A 972 -7.48 -16.25 -13.67
CA ARG A 972 -7.20 -14.80 -13.78
C ARG A 972 -8.07 -14.11 -14.81
N LEU A 973 -8.40 -14.77 -15.92
CA LEU A 973 -9.25 -14.22 -16.95
C LEU A 973 -10.70 -14.09 -16.44
N GLU A 974 -11.18 -15.09 -15.70
CA GLU A 974 -12.46 -15.02 -14.98
C GLU A 974 -12.49 -13.87 -13.97
N TYR A 975 -11.40 -13.69 -13.20
CA TYR A 975 -11.27 -12.60 -12.24
C TYR A 975 -11.27 -11.23 -12.92
N LYS A 976 -10.51 -11.05 -14.01
CA LYS A 976 -10.52 -9.82 -14.81
C LYS A 976 -11.90 -9.51 -15.40
N ALA A 977 -12.66 -10.52 -15.78
CA ALA A 977 -14.02 -10.36 -16.31
C ALA A 977 -15.04 -9.87 -15.25
N ILE A 978 -14.68 -9.81 -13.96
CA ILE A 978 -15.52 -9.19 -12.91
C ILE A 978 -15.42 -7.65 -12.95
N GLY A 979 -14.37 -7.07 -13.54
CA GLY A 979 -14.24 -5.62 -13.76
C GLY A 979 -13.98 -4.79 -12.48
N SER A 980 -13.74 -5.43 -11.35
CA SER A 980 -13.35 -4.83 -10.06
C SER A 980 -12.40 -5.78 -9.34
N THR A 981 -11.59 -5.27 -8.40
CA THR A 981 -10.59 -6.05 -7.66
C THR A 981 -11.02 -6.29 -6.21
N ARG A 982 -10.52 -7.37 -5.60
CA ARG A 982 -10.70 -7.70 -4.19
C ARG A 982 -9.38 -8.25 -3.64
N GLN A 983 -8.88 -7.62 -2.58
CA GLN A 983 -7.52 -7.84 -2.06
C GLN A 983 -7.21 -9.30 -1.70
N ASP A 984 -8.18 -10.04 -1.13
CA ASP A 984 -7.97 -11.45 -0.74
C ASP A 984 -7.79 -12.38 -1.95
N VAL A 985 -8.39 -12.06 -3.09
CA VAL A 985 -8.17 -12.77 -4.36
C VAL A 985 -6.80 -12.42 -4.95
N ASP A 986 -6.42 -11.14 -4.89
CA ASP A 986 -5.10 -10.67 -5.35
C ASP A 986 -3.96 -11.32 -4.56
N ASP A 987 -4.10 -11.39 -3.23
CA ASP A 987 -3.15 -12.04 -2.33
C ASP A 987 -3.02 -13.55 -2.62
N ALA A 988 -4.14 -14.21 -2.95
CA ALA A 988 -4.16 -15.63 -3.28
C ALA A 988 -3.47 -15.90 -4.63
N PHE A 989 -3.65 -15.03 -5.62
CA PHE A 989 -2.89 -15.09 -6.88
C PHE A 989 -1.40 -14.82 -6.70
N ALA A 990 -1.01 -13.89 -5.83
CA ALA A 990 0.39 -13.63 -5.52
C ALA A 990 1.09 -14.86 -4.91
N ARG A 991 0.38 -15.65 -4.08
CA ARG A 991 0.90 -16.92 -3.56
C ARG A 991 1.11 -17.97 -4.65
N LEU A 992 0.18 -18.06 -5.60
CA LEU A 992 0.32 -18.95 -6.76
C LEU A 992 1.51 -18.56 -7.64
N ASP A 993 1.67 -17.27 -7.92
CA ASP A 993 2.79 -16.79 -8.74
C ASP A 993 4.14 -17.13 -8.11
N LYS A 994 4.25 -16.95 -6.79
CA LYS A 994 5.45 -17.31 -6.04
C LYS A 994 5.74 -18.81 -6.13
N LEU A 995 4.73 -19.67 -5.98
CA LEU A 995 4.89 -21.12 -6.14
C LEU A 995 5.36 -21.51 -7.54
N VAL A 996 4.82 -20.87 -8.58
CA VAL A 996 5.23 -21.10 -9.98
C VAL A 996 6.67 -20.68 -10.20
N GLU A 997 7.05 -19.49 -9.72
CA GLU A 997 8.40 -18.95 -9.89
C GLU A 997 9.44 -19.79 -9.12
N ASP A 998 9.15 -20.13 -7.87
CA ASP A 998 10.01 -21.00 -7.07
C ASP A 998 10.15 -22.39 -7.74
N SER A 999 9.10 -22.90 -8.37
CA SER A 999 9.15 -24.18 -9.12
C SER A 999 9.99 -24.08 -10.38
N ARG A 1000 9.94 -22.96 -11.12
CA ARG A 1000 10.79 -22.73 -12.29
C ARG A 1000 12.26 -22.75 -11.92
N SER A 1001 12.63 -22.12 -10.80
CA SER A 1001 14.02 -22.06 -10.33
C SER A 1001 14.58 -23.42 -9.89
N LYS A 1002 13.70 -24.36 -9.51
CA LYS A 1002 14.08 -25.69 -8.97
C LYS A 1002 13.87 -26.84 -9.95
N ALA A 1003 13.17 -26.62 -11.06
CA ALA A 1003 12.98 -27.64 -12.09
C ALA A 1003 14.34 -27.97 -12.74
N PRO A 1004 14.74 -29.25 -12.81
CA PRO A 1004 16.02 -29.63 -13.41
C PRO A 1004 16.08 -29.18 -14.87
N THR A 1005 17.08 -28.36 -15.18
CA THR A 1005 17.33 -27.83 -16.53
C THR A 1005 17.76 -28.96 -17.46
N GLU A 1006 16.87 -29.28 -18.41
CA GLU A 1006 17.11 -29.98 -19.68
C GLU A 1006 18.07 -31.19 -19.66
N ALA A 1007 17.52 -32.39 -19.49
CA ALA A 1007 18.07 -33.55 -20.19
C ALA A 1007 17.73 -33.42 -21.69
N PRO A 1008 18.65 -33.70 -22.63
CA PRO A 1008 18.38 -33.61 -24.05
C PRO A 1008 17.31 -34.65 -24.41
N LEU A 1009 16.06 -34.17 -24.55
CA LEU A 1009 14.98 -34.92 -25.15
C LEU A 1009 15.41 -35.32 -26.55
N SER A 1010 15.40 -36.62 -26.83
CA SER A 1010 15.62 -37.13 -28.18
C SER A 1010 14.65 -36.41 -29.11
N SER A 1011 15.19 -35.70 -30.11
CA SER A 1011 14.39 -35.18 -31.21
C SER A 1011 13.57 -36.34 -31.76
N GLY A 1012 12.24 -36.29 -31.63
CA GLY A 1012 11.37 -37.34 -32.14
C GLY A 1012 11.76 -37.69 -33.58
N THR A 1013 11.80 -38.99 -33.90
CA THR A 1013 12.28 -39.41 -35.21
C THR A 1013 11.41 -38.79 -36.32
N PRO A 1014 11.97 -38.50 -37.52
CA PRO A 1014 11.17 -37.98 -38.64
C PRO A 1014 9.92 -38.83 -38.95
N ALA A 1015 10.01 -40.14 -38.75
CA ALA A 1015 8.89 -41.07 -38.90
C ALA A 1015 7.78 -40.84 -37.87
N GLN A 1016 8.13 -40.58 -36.60
CA GLN A 1016 7.16 -40.26 -35.56
C GLN A 1016 6.50 -38.90 -35.80
N LEU A 1017 7.28 -37.88 -36.20
CA LEU A 1017 6.74 -36.56 -36.54
C LEU A 1017 5.77 -36.64 -37.73
N GLN A 1018 6.06 -37.48 -38.73
CA GLN A 1018 5.15 -37.72 -39.84
C GLN A 1018 3.88 -38.46 -39.38
N ALA A 1019 4.01 -39.50 -38.55
CA ALA A 1019 2.86 -40.21 -38.03
C ALA A 1019 1.90 -39.31 -37.21
N VAL A 1020 2.46 -38.35 -36.45
CA VAL A 1020 1.65 -37.33 -35.75
C VAL A 1020 0.94 -36.40 -36.74
N ARG A 1021 1.55 -35.99 -37.84
CA ARG A 1021 0.84 -35.21 -38.89
C ARG A 1021 -0.28 -36.03 -39.54
N ASP A 1022 -0.02 -37.31 -39.83
CA ASP A 1022 -0.99 -38.22 -40.43
C ASP A 1022 -2.17 -38.51 -39.49
N LEU A 1023 -1.96 -38.47 -38.18
CA LEU A 1023 -3.03 -38.52 -37.18
C LEU A 1023 -4.02 -37.35 -37.37
N TYR A 1024 -3.53 -36.11 -37.46
CA TYR A 1024 -4.39 -34.94 -37.63
C TYR A 1024 -5.04 -34.85 -39.02
N GLY A 1025 -4.39 -35.40 -40.05
CA GLY A 1025 -5.01 -35.60 -41.37
C GLY A 1025 -6.24 -36.50 -41.27
N ARG A 1026 -6.10 -37.67 -40.63
CA ARG A 1026 -7.22 -38.59 -40.39
C ARG A 1026 -8.29 -37.99 -39.48
N PHE A 1027 -7.91 -37.20 -38.49
CA PHE A 1027 -8.86 -36.50 -37.61
C PHE A 1027 -9.71 -35.49 -38.40
N THR A 1028 -9.07 -34.69 -39.25
CA THR A 1028 -9.71 -33.70 -40.13
C THR A 1028 -10.70 -34.38 -41.08
N GLU A 1029 -10.29 -35.50 -41.70
CA GLU A 1029 -11.15 -36.31 -42.58
C GLU A 1029 -12.35 -36.89 -41.85
N ALA A 1030 -12.13 -37.54 -40.70
CA ALA A 1030 -13.20 -38.14 -39.90
C ALA A 1030 -14.22 -37.10 -39.43
N TYR A 1031 -13.75 -35.93 -39.00
CA TYR A 1031 -14.62 -34.83 -38.56
C TYR A 1031 -15.44 -34.25 -39.71
N ALA A 1032 -14.83 -34.00 -40.88
CA ALA A 1032 -15.56 -33.54 -42.07
C ALA A 1032 -16.56 -34.59 -42.58
N ALA A 1033 -16.23 -35.87 -42.46
CA ALA A 1033 -17.10 -37.00 -42.81
C ALA A 1033 -18.25 -37.22 -41.81
N ARG A 1034 -18.20 -36.58 -40.64
CA ARG A 1034 -19.14 -36.78 -39.53
C ARG A 1034 -19.10 -38.21 -38.97
N ASP A 1035 -17.91 -38.81 -38.94
CA ASP A 1035 -17.67 -40.16 -38.42
C ASP A 1035 -17.11 -40.09 -36.99
N ASP A 1036 -18.01 -40.15 -36.01
CA ASP A 1036 -17.64 -40.09 -34.59
C ASP A 1036 -16.84 -41.32 -34.15
N SER A 1037 -17.10 -42.49 -34.72
CA SER A 1037 -16.41 -43.74 -34.41
C SER A 1037 -14.96 -43.70 -34.87
N GLN A 1038 -14.70 -43.15 -36.06
CA GLN A 1038 -13.34 -42.92 -36.54
C GLN A 1038 -12.61 -41.89 -35.68
N ILE A 1039 -13.27 -40.80 -35.24
CA ILE A 1039 -12.67 -39.85 -34.29
C ILE A 1039 -12.30 -40.54 -32.98
N MET A 1040 -13.19 -41.33 -32.39
CA MET A 1040 -12.90 -42.06 -31.15
C MET A 1040 -11.68 -42.96 -31.28
N SER A 1041 -11.46 -43.58 -32.45
CA SER A 1041 -10.28 -44.44 -32.69
C SER A 1041 -8.93 -43.69 -32.68
N LEU A 1042 -8.95 -42.36 -32.86
CA LEU A 1042 -7.78 -41.50 -32.85
C LEU A 1042 -7.46 -40.96 -31.44
N MET A 1043 -8.33 -41.23 -30.48
CA MET A 1043 -8.21 -40.77 -29.09
C MET A 1043 -7.59 -41.85 -28.20
N GLY A 1044 -6.90 -41.42 -27.16
CA GLY A 1044 -6.44 -42.29 -26.08
C GLY A 1044 -7.62 -42.83 -25.28
N ASP A 1045 -7.48 -44.05 -24.74
CA ASP A 1045 -8.57 -44.69 -23.98
C ASP A 1045 -8.91 -43.90 -22.70
N ASP A 1046 -7.91 -43.20 -22.13
CA ASP A 1046 -8.04 -42.32 -20.96
C ASP A 1046 -8.07 -40.83 -21.33
N TRP A 1047 -8.59 -40.49 -22.51
CA TRP A 1047 -8.61 -39.09 -22.95
C TRP A 1047 -9.49 -38.20 -22.06
N GLU A 1048 -8.94 -37.03 -21.72
CA GLU A 1048 -9.63 -35.96 -21.01
C GLU A 1048 -9.33 -34.59 -21.63
N ALA A 1049 -10.30 -33.68 -21.58
CA ALA A 1049 -10.07 -32.26 -21.88
C ALA A 1049 -9.71 -31.46 -20.62
N GLY A 1050 -9.13 -30.27 -20.80
CA GLY A 1050 -8.75 -29.37 -19.70
C GLY A 1050 -9.89 -28.92 -18.78
N ASP A 1051 -11.14 -29.05 -19.21
CA ASP A 1051 -12.35 -28.74 -18.43
C ASP A 1051 -12.96 -29.95 -17.71
N GLY A 1052 -12.34 -31.13 -17.81
CA GLY A 1052 -12.81 -32.38 -17.20
C GLY A 1052 -13.75 -33.20 -18.07
N THR A 1053 -13.99 -32.80 -19.32
CA THR A 1053 -14.78 -33.59 -20.27
C THR A 1053 -14.11 -34.94 -20.55
N THR A 1054 -14.89 -36.02 -20.49
CA THR A 1054 -14.42 -37.38 -20.76
C THR A 1054 -14.64 -37.82 -22.21
N LEU A 1055 -13.98 -38.90 -22.62
CA LEU A 1055 -14.17 -39.51 -23.95
C LEU A 1055 -15.65 -39.85 -24.25
N SER A 1056 -16.41 -40.31 -23.25
CA SER A 1056 -17.85 -40.61 -23.40
C SER A 1056 -18.65 -39.34 -23.69
N ASP A 1057 -18.36 -38.25 -23.00
CA ASP A 1057 -19.04 -36.96 -23.21
C ASP A 1057 -18.75 -36.41 -24.61
N MET A 1058 -17.50 -36.59 -25.08
CA MET A 1058 -17.08 -36.27 -26.44
C MET A 1058 -17.85 -37.03 -27.50
N GLN A 1059 -17.99 -38.34 -27.35
CA GLN A 1059 -18.75 -39.13 -28.31
C GLN A 1059 -20.20 -38.65 -28.41
N VAL A 1060 -20.89 -38.50 -27.26
CA VAL A 1060 -22.29 -38.06 -27.22
C VAL A 1060 -22.46 -36.70 -27.89
N ASN A 1061 -21.53 -35.77 -27.63
CA ASN A 1061 -21.58 -34.44 -28.21
C ASN A 1061 -21.32 -34.44 -29.72
N LEU A 1062 -20.28 -35.15 -30.18
CA LEU A 1062 -19.99 -35.29 -31.62
C LEU A 1062 -21.17 -35.89 -32.36
N SER A 1063 -21.80 -36.95 -31.84
CA SER A 1063 -22.99 -37.53 -32.46
C SER A 1063 -24.14 -36.51 -32.58
N ARG A 1064 -24.31 -35.60 -31.60
CA ARG A 1064 -25.33 -34.52 -31.68
C ARG A 1064 -24.98 -33.48 -32.73
N VAL A 1065 -23.74 -32.98 -32.73
CA VAL A 1065 -23.23 -32.00 -33.69
C VAL A 1065 -23.36 -32.54 -35.12
N PHE A 1066 -22.92 -33.78 -35.33
CA PHE A 1066 -22.91 -34.45 -36.63
C PHE A 1066 -24.31 -34.70 -37.20
N ARG A 1067 -25.33 -34.85 -36.34
CA ARG A 1067 -26.74 -34.90 -36.75
C ARG A 1067 -27.33 -33.53 -37.07
N LYS A 1068 -26.87 -32.48 -36.39
CA LYS A 1068 -27.41 -31.12 -36.49
C LYS A 1068 -26.97 -30.41 -37.77
N PHE A 1069 -25.75 -30.67 -38.24
CA PHE A 1069 -25.15 -29.98 -39.38
C PHE A 1069 -25.14 -30.85 -40.63
N ASP A 1070 -25.55 -30.26 -41.76
CA ASP A 1070 -25.58 -30.93 -43.06
C ASP A 1070 -24.17 -31.03 -43.69
N GLU A 1071 -23.31 -30.06 -43.41
CA GLU A 1071 -21.93 -30.00 -43.87
C GLU A 1071 -21.03 -29.46 -42.75
N LEU A 1072 -19.89 -30.12 -42.54
CA LEU A 1072 -18.80 -29.67 -41.67
C LEU A 1072 -17.50 -29.63 -42.48
N LYS A 1073 -16.77 -28.52 -42.36
CA LYS A 1073 -15.41 -28.38 -42.84
C LYS A 1073 -14.51 -27.98 -41.69
N ILE A 1074 -13.32 -28.53 -41.67
CA ILE A 1074 -12.30 -28.27 -40.67
C ILE A 1074 -11.00 -27.96 -41.40
N ASP A 1075 -10.31 -26.91 -40.96
CA ASP A 1075 -9.04 -26.47 -41.49
C ASP A 1075 -8.06 -26.26 -40.33
N VAL A 1076 -6.94 -26.98 -40.36
CA VAL A 1076 -5.90 -26.96 -39.32
C VAL A 1076 -4.66 -26.27 -39.88
N GLN A 1077 -4.25 -25.19 -39.23
CA GLN A 1077 -3.15 -24.31 -39.65
C GLN A 1077 -2.11 -24.15 -38.54
N ASN A 1078 -0.92 -23.64 -38.89
CA ASN A 1078 0.14 -23.29 -37.94
C ASN A 1078 0.58 -24.43 -37.00
N MET A 1079 0.52 -25.69 -37.46
CA MET A 1079 0.84 -26.85 -36.64
C MET A 1079 2.32 -26.89 -36.23
N GLN A 1080 2.56 -26.91 -34.93
CA GLN A 1080 3.87 -27.07 -34.30
C GLN A 1080 3.87 -28.35 -33.46
N ILE A 1081 4.86 -29.23 -33.68
CA ILE A 1081 4.97 -30.51 -32.99
C ILE A 1081 6.28 -30.52 -32.19
N ASN A 1082 6.16 -30.56 -30.87
CA ASN A 1082 7.28 -30.50 -29.93
C ASN A 1082 7.40 -31.82 -29.15
N PRO A 1083 8.53 -32.55 -29.21
CA PRO A 1083 8.71 -33.78 -28.44
C PRO A 1083 8.82 -33.50 -26.93
N THR A 1084 8.29 -34.40 -26.11
CA THR A 1084 8.33 -34.36 -24.65
C THR A 1084 8.56 -35.76 -24.08
N PRO A 1085 8.89 -35.92 -22.78
CA PRO A 1085 9.08 -37.26 -22.19
C PRO A 1085 7.81 -38.12 -22.28
N ALA A 1086 6.62 -37.49 -22.31
CA ALA A 1086 5.33 -38.16 -22.33
C ALA A 1086 4.77 -38.40 -23.75
N GLY A 1087 5.45 -37.92 -24.80
CA GLY A 1087 4.96 -37.99 -26.18
C GLY A 1087 5.28 -36.71 -26.96
N PHE A 1088 4.27 -36.10 -27.59
CA PHE A 1088 4.41 -34.89 -28.40
C PHE A 1088 3.37 -33.87 -27.99
N ILE A 1089 3.78 -32.64 -27.76
CA ILE A 1089 2.85 -31.51 -27.64
C ILE A 1089 2.62 -30.95 -29.03
N VAL A 1090 1.36 -30.88 -29.45
CA VAL A 1090 0.96 -30.37 -30.75
C VAL A 1090 0.12 -29.12 -30.57
N ASN A 1091 0.60 -27.99 -31.11
CA ASN A 1091 -0.10 -26.71 -31.09
C ASN A 1091 -0.56 -26.36 -32.50
N TYR A 1092 -1.81 -25.96 -32.68
CA TYR A 1092 -2.34 -25.56 -33.99
C TYR A 1092 -3.54 -24.63 -33.87
N ASP A 1093 -3.83 -23.92 -34.96
CA ASP A 1093 -5.07 -23.15 -35.11
C ASP A 1093 -6.08 -23.97 -35.90
N ILE A 1094 -7.31 -24.03 -35.43
CA ILE A 1094 -8.41 -24.76 -36.08
C ILE A 1094 -9.51 -23.79 -36.49
N THR A 1095 -10.01 -23.95 -37.73
CA THR A 1095 -11.21 -23.28 -38.21
C THR A 1095 -12.27 -24.31 -38.57
N ILE A 1096 -13.41 -24.27 -37.88
CA ILE A 1096 -14.56 -25.14 -38.18
C ILE A 1096 -15.63 -24.30 -38.88
N THR A 1097 -16.06 -24.74 -40.05
CA THR A 1097 -17.20 -24.15 -40.78
C THR A 1097 -18.32 -25.16 -40.86
N SER A 1098 -19.47 -24.82 -40.27
CA SER A 1098 -20.66 -25.66 -40.27
C SER A 1098 -21.81 -25.02 -41.05
N ARG A 1099 -22.62 -25.85 -41.71
CA ARG A 1099 -23.78 -25.38 -42.48
C ARG A 1099 -25.03 -26.22 -42.22
N ILE A 1100 -26.16 -25.54 -42.18
CA ILE A 1100 -27.50 -26.14 -42.19
C ILE A 1100 -28.22 -25.61 -43.42
N TYR A 1101 -28.28 -26.40 -44.48
CA TYR A 1101 -28.84 -26.01 -45.77
C TYR A 1101 -30.32 -25.63 -45.66
N LYS A 1102 -31.09 -26.39 -44.88
CA LYS A 1102 -32.53 -26.14 -44.71
C LYS A 1102 -32.85 -24.77 -44.12
N LYS A 1103 -31.94 -24.19 -43.34
CA LYS A 1103 -32.12 -22.89 -42.68
C LYS A 1103 -31.24 -21.78 -43.29
N ASN A 1104 -30.46 -22.11 -44.33
CA ASN A 1104 -29.43 -21.24 -44.90
C ASN A 1104 -28.50 -20.63 -43.82
N LEU A 1105 -28.17 -21.41 -42.78
CA LEU A 1105 -27.30 -20.96 -41.70
C LEU A 1105 -25.88 -21.44 -41.98
N ARG A 1106 -24.93 -20.51 -41.91
CA ARG A 1106 -23.49 -20.78 -41.92
C ARG A 1106 -22.89 -20.26 -40.63
N HIS A 1107 -22.15 -21.10 -39.95
CA HIS A 1107 -21.38 -20.74 -38.77
C HIS A 1107 -19.91 -21.03 -39.04
N GLN A 1108 -19.04 -20.13 -38.59
CA GLN A 1108 -17.60 -20.28 -38.69
C GLN A 1108 -16.99 -19.92 -37.35
N GLU A 1109 -16.05 -20.75 -36.92
CA GLU A 1109 -15.43 -20.64 -35.61
C GLU A 1109 -13.93 -20.87 -35.76
N LYS A 1110 -13.15 -20.17 -34.94
CA LYS A 1110 -11.69 -20.22 -34.93
C LYS A 1110 -11.20 -20.39 -33.51
N SER A 1111 -10.32 -21.35 -33.29
CA SER A 1111 -9.79 -21.70 -31.98
C SER A 1111 -8.29 -22.03 -32.08
N ALA A 1112 -7.53 -21.78 -31.02
CA ALA A 1112 -6.16 -22.25 -30.86
C ALA A 1112 -6.18 -23.46 -29.92
N VAL A 1113 -5.53 -24.55 -30.33
CA VAL A 1113 -5.60 -25.85 -29.65
C VAL A 1113 -4.19 -26.32 -29.31
N SER A 1114 -4.04 -26.89 -28.11
CA SER A 1114 -2.82 -27.54 -27.64
C SER A 1114 -3.14 -28.94 -27.13
N GLU A 1115 -2.48 -29.95 -27.65
CA GLU A 1115 -2.77 -31.36 -27.35
C GLU A 1115 -1.51 -32.15 -27.03
N LEU A 1116 -1.67 -33.16 -26.16
CA LEU A 1116 -0.67 -34.18 -25.90
C LEU A 1116 -0.99 -35.43 -26.71
N VAL A 1117 -0.08 -35.81 -27.61
CA VAL A 1117 -0.16 -37.01 -28.43
C VAL A 1117 0.85 -38.03 -27.91
N SER A 1118 0.41 -39.27 -27.68
CA SER A 1118 1.30 -40.38 -27.32
C SER A 1118 1.15 -41.53 -28.30
N PHE A 1119 2.14 -42.42 -28.34
CA PHE A 1119 2.08 -43.63 -29.14
C PHE A 1119 1.54 -44.77 -28.28
N GLY A 1120 0.44 -45.39 -28.72
CA GLY A 1120 -0.11 -46.56 -28.07
C GLY A 1120 0.82 -47.77 -28.17
N SER A 1121 0.49 -48.84 -27.45
CA SER A 1121 1.25 -50.11 -27.45
C SER A 1121 1.37 -50.75 -28.84
N ASN A 1122 0.48 -50.42 -29.76
CA ASN A 1122 0.50 -50.85 -31.16
C ASN A 1122 1.32 -49.94 -32.09
N GLY A 1123 2.04 -48.94 -31.55
CA GLY A 1123 2.85 -47.99 -32.32
C GLY A 1123 2.07 -46.96 -33.11
N SER A 1124 0.74 -46.83 -32.90
CA SER A 1124 -0.07 -45.78 -33.52
C SER A 1124 -0.17 -44.55 -32.61
N PRO A 1125 -0.01 -43.33 -33.14
CA PRO A 1125 -0.19 -42.11 -32.36
C PRO A 1125 -1.67 -41.88 -32.07
N ARG A 1126 -1.98 -41.38 -30.86
CA ARG A 1126 -3.32 -41.05 -30.37
C ARG A 1126 -3.29 -39.75 -29.58
N ILE A 1127 -4.36 -38.97 -29.67
CA ILE A 1127 -4.54 -37.75 -28.85
C ILE A 1127 -4.94 -38.21 -27.45
N VAL A 1128 -4.08 -38.00 -26.45
CA VAL A 1128 -4.30 -38.46 -25.07
C VAL A 1128 -4.89 -37.38 -24.19
N LYS A 1129 -4.60 -36.10 -24.47
CA LYS A 1129 -5.14 -35.00 -23.67
C LYS A 1129 -5.23 -33.73 -24.48
N THR A 1130 -6.31 -32.98 -24.33
CA THR A 1130 -6.40 -31.61 -24.85
C THR A 1130 -6.06 -30.63 -23.73
N LEU A 1131 -4.86 -30.06 -23.80
CA LEU A 1131 -4.25 -29.20 -22.78
C LEU A 1131 -4.81 -27.78 -22.79
N ASN A 1132 -5.15 -27.28 -23.98
CA ASN A 1132 -5.75 -25.97 -24.17
C ASN A 1132 -6.67 -26.00 -25.40
N GLY A 1133 -7.79 -25.30 -25.32
CA GLY A 1133 -8.88 -25.33 -26.28
C GLY A 1133 -10.22 -25.46 -25.55
N ARG A 1134 -11.23 -24.72 -25.99
CA ARG A 1134 -12.58 -24.83 -25.41
C ARG A 1134 -13.30 -26.03 -26.00
N TYR A 1135 -13.81 -26.89 -25.14
CA TYR A 1135 -14.70 -27.97 -25.53
C TYR A 1135 -16.10 -27.42 -25.82
N TRP A 1136 -16.72 -27.88 -26.91
CA TRP A 1136 -17.97 -27.31 -27.42
C TRP A 1136 -19.18 -28.09 -26.92
N LEU A 1137 -19.96 -27.55 -25.99
CA LEU A 1137 -21.32 -28.03 -25.75
C LEU A 1137 -22.27 -27.32 -26.71
N VAL A 1138 -22.79 -28.06 -27.70
CA VAL A 1138 -23.88 -27.55 -28.54
C VAL A 1138 -25.20 -27.95 -27.89
N GLU A 1139 -25.89 -26.98 -27.27
CA GLU A 1139 -27.31 -27.14 -26.90
C GLU A 1139 -28.23 -27.22 -28.14
#